data_AF-A0A8H3D219-F1
#
_entry.id   AF-A0A8H3D219-F1
#
_cell.length_a   1.000
_cell.length_b   1.000
_cell.length_c   1.000
_cell.angle_alpha   90.00
_cell.angle_beta   90.00
_cell.angle_gamma   90.00
#
_symmetry.space_group_name_H-M   'P 1'
#
loop_
_entity.id
_entity.type
_entity.pdbx_description
1 polymer ?
#
loop_
_entity_poly.entity_id
_entity_poly.type
_entity_poly.pdbx_seq_one_letter_code
_entity_poly.pdbx_strand_id
1 'polypeptide(L)'
;MSSETGPTARTKFIIGSRASKLAQIQTEIVRDSLVALHPDKVFELLYMTTEGDKNQSQALYLLGGKALWTKELEISLFDRQIDMIVHCLKDVPTLLPEGGEIGAILKREDPRDCLVTKEGLSYKSLEELPDGSVLGTSSVRRVAQLKKSFPKLVFNDVRGNLNTRLKKLDDPEGPFTALILARAGLERLGLGSRITCSIEAPTLLYAAGQGALGVEIRSDDSEARELLAPLEDWRTAWSCRAERACLRVLEGGCSVPVGVNSMLEEHEDDAAEKSEAVAESSSGAQAEGSKSAPRPAKLTLTGTVTSLDASKHVHHTITTVVASAQEAEEVGKNVAKALIANGAKDILDEINRERESRVQRERQQDAERALRPEEVETDDLKRKVPAAQATVFTVVASAVFVVFQAPMMPNSHAPQPPIVHSFNASTALIDSLAEFIIKAQTEAIEKRNKFTVALSGGSLPKMLKGLISRRDIPWDKWYVYFSDERLVPLDHEDSNYALCKKEFLSHVPIPDANIHTIDVKLLDDAEEAADSYEKILIREFAQKDSARFPVFDLILLGMGPDGHTCSLFPGHELLNELDRWVAPIEDSPKPPSRRITFTFPVLNHAAKVAFVATGEGKKNMLPRILDHPEEGLPCSRVRPLSPGQVYWFVDDAASSLVQHTKTPFKLFRAPPLDFHTLGAAGLALMYSFSSIDFVALITALSFVWLVFHGKRLPIRRTIAVVVLGDVGRSPRMMYHAQSLAENHFSTYLIGYSGSTLIKALRELPNLTMLPLTPPPRFIGSLPRQLFILAAPVKLAIQAISLLWTLLFRMPTPEYILVQNPPSIPTLVLVQLVCWLRGCKLIIDWHNLGYSILALRLGEKHRLVKLAKRIERTFGKRAFLHLFVTDAMKKKLVQEWNLEGQTLTLHDRPPSHFRRSTPVETHDLFNRLHSSLSPSIRSFLPPSHPPSTSPFTKTVSSTSIMSGFDPVFPVTSGIMLREDRPALVVSSTSWTPDEDFSLFLEMLKKYELRAKAGGLPKLLALITGKGPLRDHYMQKVAQLERADKWEWVRCISIWLEPEDYPVLLGSADLGVSLHSSSSGLDLPMKVVDMFGCSLPVCALDFECLDELVKDGVNGLAFKTADELTDQVTKLLSDFPDTNQLDILRQALQKRTRISTPSSLSEDDRSQWNDWTDNWNAFVRPVLLHDLTHTARHALNTLSERNNSSK
;
A
#
# COMPACT_ATOMS: atom_id res chain seq x y z
N MET A 1 19.29 32.40 42.99
CA MET A 1 17.95 31.78 43.15
C MET A 1 17.19 32.00 41.86
N SER A 2 17.36 31.10 40.90
CA SER A 2 16.53 30.99 39.70
C SER A 2 15.79 29.66 39.83
N SER A 3 14.49 29.73 40.10
CA SER A 3 13.62 28.58 40.20
C SER A 3 13.49 27.90 38.84
N GLU A 4 14.09 26.72 38.71
CA GLU A 4 13.80 25.82 37.59
C GLU A 4 12.32 25.45 37.63
N THR A 5 11.59 25.87 36.61
CA THR A 5 10.24 25.40 36.34
C THR A 5 10.34 23.98 35.79
N GLY A 6 9.85 23.00 36.54
CA GLY A 6 9.69 21.62 36.06
C GLY A 6 8.78 21.53 34.82
N PRO A 7 8.77 20.39 34.11
CA PRO A 7 7.93 20.20 32.94
C PRO A 7 6.46 20.40 33.32
N THR A 8 5.78 21.30 32.61
CA THR A 8 4.33 21.54 32.77
C THR A 8 3.57 20.26 32.42
N ALA A 9 2.84 19.69 33.39
CA ALA A 9 2.04 18.48 33.21
C ALA A 9 1.05 18.62 32.03
N ARG A 10 0.90 17.58 31.21
CA ARG A 10 0.03 17.63 30.02
C ARG A 10 -1.43 17.70 30.48
N THR A 11 -2.18 18.63 29.92
CA THR A 11 -3.61 18.80 30.21
C THR A 11 -4.52 18.10 29.21
N LYS A 12 -3.97 17.56 28.11
CA LYS A 12 -4.72 16.97 27.02
C LYS A 12 -4.08 15.66 26.54
N PHE A 13 -4.91 14.65 26.31
CA PHE A 13 -4.56 13.32 25.82
C PHE A 13 -5.46 12.92 24.65
N ILE A 14 -4.88 12.27 23.63
CA ILE A 14 -5.62 11.81 22.45
C ILE A 14 -5.73 10.28 22.49
N ILE A 15 -6.96 9.78 22.49
CA ILE A 15 -7.30 8.35 22.54
C ILE A 15 -7.69 7.89 21.12
N GLY A 16 -6.85 7.05 20.52
CA GLY A 16 -7.09 6.43 19.22
C GLY A 16 -7.95 5.18 19.30
N SER A 17 -8.78 4.93 18.29
CA SER A 17 -9.52 3.67 18.13
C SER A 17 -9.99 3.44 16.70
N ARG A 18 -10.54 2.24 16.44
CA ARG A 18 -11.20 1.92 15.18
C ARG A 18 -12.50 2.71 15.02
N ALA A 19 -12.84 3.05 13.77
CA ALA A 19 -14.06 3.81 13.44
C ALA A 19 -15.37 2.99 13.50
N SER A 20 -15.34 1.69 13.82
CA SER A 20 -16.56 0.89 13.92
C SER A 20 -17.41 1.31 15.13
N LYS A 21 -18.75 1.29 15.02
CA LYS A 21 -19.65 1.72 16.11
C LYS A 21 -19.37 1.05 17.46
N LEU A 22 -19.09 -0.26 17.46
CA LEU A 22 -18.72 -0.97 18.69
C LEU A 22 -17.38 -0.46 19.26
N ALA A 23 -16.40 -0.16 18.41
CA ALA A 23 -15.11 0.37 18.85
C ALA A 23 -15.24 1.81 19.38
N GLN A 24 -16.07 2.65 18.76
CA GLN A 24 -16.39 3.99 19.27
C GLN A 24 -17.00 3.91 20.68
N ILE A 25 -18.02 3.08 20.88
CA ILE A 25 -18.64 2.90 22.21
C ILE A 25 -17.62 2.41 23.24
N GLN A 26 -16.74 1.48 22.85
CA GLN A 26 -15.69 1.00 23.74
C GLN A 26 -14.70 2.10 24.14
N THR A 27 -14.37 2.98 23.19
CA THR A 27 -13.51 4.14 23.43
C THR A 27 -14.20 5.19 24.28
N GLU A 28 -15.49 5.43 24.08
CA GLU A 28 -16.33 6.30 24.93
C GLU A 28 -16.37 5.78 26.37
N ILE A 29 -16.56 4.47 26.58
CA ILE A 29 -16.48 3.85 27.92
C ILE A 29 -15.15 4.15 28.61
N VAL A 30 -14.03 4.02 27.89
CA VAL A 30 -12.69 4.31 28.44
C VAL A 30 -12.53 5.82 28.72
N ARG A 31 -12.92 6.66 27.77
CA ARG A 31 -12.87 8.13 27.91
C ARG A 31 -13.68 8.60 29.10
N ASP A 32 -14.93 8.15 29.23
CA ASP A 32 -15.83 8.60 30.30
C ASP A 32 -15.32 8.15 31.66
N SER A 33 -14.71 6.96 31.73
CA SER A 33 -14.04 6.48 32.93
C SER A 33 -12.80 7.32 33.27
N LEU A 34 -12.02 7.76 32.27
CA LEU A 34 -10.88 8.66 32.45
C LEU A 34 -11.31 10.06 32.89
N VAL A 35 -12.37 10.63 32.29
CA VAL A 35 -12.94 11.94 32.64
C VAL A 35 -13.47 11.93 34.08
N ALA A 36 -14.12 10.84 34.50
CA ALA A 36 -14.62 10.71 35.87
C ALA A 36 -13.49 10.65 36.92
N LEU A 37 -12.35 10.04 36.58
CA LEU A 37 -11.20 9.93 37.46
C LEU A 37 -10.30 11.17 37.46
N HIS A 38 -10.20 11.85 36.31
CA HIS A 38 -9.27 12.96 36.07
C HIS A 38 -10.00 14.15 35.43
N PRO A 39 -10.90 14.82 36.17
CA PRO A 39 -11.76 15.89 35.63
C PRO A 39 -10.99 17.16 35.20
N ASP A 40 -9.74 17.30 35.63
CA ASP A 40 -8.82 18.38 35.25
C ASP A 40 -8.11 18.14 33.90
N LYS A 41 -8.27 16.95 33.30
CA LYS A 41 -7.65 16.56 32.03
C LYS A 41 -8.67 16.50 30.90
N VAL A 42 -8.22 16.78 29.68
CA VAL A 42 -9.01 16.71 28.46
C VAL A 42 -8.65 15.44 27.69
N PHE A 43 -9.66 14.64 27.33
CA PHE A 43 -9.49 13.41 26.55
C PHE A 43 -10.20 13.54 25.20
N GLU A 44 -9.44 13.64 24.12
CA GLU A 44 -9.97 13.70 22.75
C GLU A 44 -9.96 12.33 22.08
N LEU A 45 -10.93 12.08 21.19
CA LEU A 45 -11.05 10.81 20.50
C LEU A 45 -10.62 10.97 19.04
N LEU A 46 -9.77 10.05 18.56
CA LEU A 46 -9.36 9.98 17.16
C LEU A 46 -9.69 8.61 16.60
N TYR A 47 -10.62 8.56 15.65
CA TYR A 47 -11.05 7.32 15.01
C TYR A 47 -10.34 7.11 13.68
N MET A 48 -9.92 5.86 13.40
CA MET A 48 -9.29 5.50 12.13
C MET A 48 -9.76 4.15 11.61
N THR A 49 -9.55 3.90 10.31
CA THR A 49 -9.95 2.65 9.64
C THR A 49 -8.75 1.73 9.43
N THR A 50 -8.83 0.49 9.93
CA THR A 50 -7.74 -0.50 9.83
C THR A 50 -7.88 -1.41 8.60
N GLU A 51 -6.83 -2.13 8.21
CA GLU A 51 -6.88 -3.06 7.06
C GLU A 51 -7.99 -4.13 7.21
N GLY A 52 -8.22 -4.63 8.42
CA GLY A 52 -9.32 -5.57 8.69
C GLY A 52 -10.71 -4.99 8.46
N ASP A 53 -10.88 -3.67 8.56
CA ASP A 53 -12.15 -2.97 8.29
C ASP A 53 -12.42 -2.84 6.79
N LYS A 54 -11.36 -2.71 5.99
CA LYS A 54 -11.40 -2.53 4.53
C LYS A 54 -11.69 -3.83 3.77
N ASN A 55 -11.31 -4.99 4.31
CA ASN A 55 -11.47 -6.28 3.64
C ASN A 55 -12.54 -7.19 4.28
N GLN A 56 -13.79 -7.06 3.80
CA GLN A 56 -14.95 -7.80 4.28
C GLN A 56 -15.37 -8.98 3.40
N SER A 57 -14.75 -9.17 2.23
CA SER A 57 -15.14 -10.15 1.21
C SER A 57 -14.46 -11.51 1.35
N GLN A 58 -13.28 -11.57 1.98
CA GLN A 58 -12.53 -12.82 2.19
C GLN A 58 -12.71 -13.37 3.61
N ALA A 59 -12.65 -14.70 3.75
CA ALA A 59 -12.67 -15.38 5.05
C ALA A 59 -11.47 -14.95 5.92
N LEU A 60 -11.65 -14.85 7.24
CA LEU A 60 -10.65 -14.26 8.14
C LEU A 60 -9.29 -15.00 8.11
N TYR A 61 -9.30 -16.32 7.88
CA TYR A 61 -8.08 -17.11 7.80
C TYR A 61 -7.28 -16.87 6.50
N LEU A 62 -7.86 -16.25 5.48
CA LEU A 62 -7.19 -15.88 4.22
C LEU A 62 -6.40 -14.57 4.33
N LEU A 63 -6.80 -13.69 5.26
CA LEU A 63 -6.29 -12.32 5.42
C LEU A 63 -4.99 -12.24 6.23
N GLY A 64 -4.02 -13.13 5.99
CA GLY A 64 -2.81 -13.30 6.80
C GLY A 64 -2.18 -11.99 7.35
N GLY A 65 -1.93 -11.95 8.67
CA GLY A 65 -1.27 -10.85 9.36
C GLY A 65 -1.53 -10.90 10.87
N LYS A 66 -0.50 -10.74 11.71
CA LYS A 66 -0.66 -10.74 13.18
C LYS A 66 -1.31 -9.46 13.71
N ALA A 67 -1.25 -8.34 12.98
CA ALA A 67 -1.68 -7.00 13.40
C ALA A 67 -2.79 -6.39 12.49
N LEU A 68 -3.69 -7.22 11.97
CA LEU A 68 -4.74 -6.81 11.00
C LEU A 68 -5.66 -5.68 11.50
N TRP A 69 -5.79 -5.54 12.82
CA TRP A 69 -6.71 -4.61 13.49
C TRP A 69 -6.01 -3.52 14.32
N THR A 70 -4.68 -3.54 14.40
CA THR A 70 -3.91 -2.70 15.33
C THR A 70 -2.82 -1.88 14.65
N LYS A 71 -2.31 -2.31 13.49
CA LYS A 71 -1.13 -1.71 12.84
C LYS A 71 -1.23 -0.20 12.62
N GLU A 72 -2.34 0.30 12.05
CA GLU A 72 -2.48 1.73 11.77
C GLU A 72 -2.55 2.57 13.06
N LEU A 73 -3.18 2.03 14.11
CA LEU A 73 -3.26 2.68 15.43
C LEU A 73 -1.89 2.72 16.11
N GLU A 74 -1.15 1.61 16.06
CA GLU A 74 0.21 1.49 16.59
C GLU A 74 1.15 2.51 15.93
N ILE A 75 1.07 2.70 14.60
CA ILE A 75 1.85 3.73 13.90
C ILE A 75 1.56 5.12 14.46
N SER A 76 0.29 5.50 14.60
CA SER A 76 -0.07 6.81 15.17
C SER A 76 0.35 6.96 16.63
N LEU A 77 0.35 5.88 17.42
CA LEU A 77 0.81 5.89 18.81
C LEU A 77 2.32 6.15 18.91
N PHE A 78 3.11 5.48 18.06
CA PHE A 78 4.57 5.66 18.03
C PHE A 78 5.01 6.98 17.39
N ASP A 79 4.26 7.48 16.40
CA ASP A 79 4.44 8.81 15.80
C ASP A 79 3.95 9.95 16.73
N ARG A 80 3.45 9.62 17.93
CA ARG A 80 2.93 10.55 18.95
C ARG A 80 1.76 11.41 18.43
N GLN A 81 1.01 10.91 17.45
CA GLN A 81 -0.25 11.51 17.00
C GLN A 81 -1.41 11.19 17.95
N ILE A 82 -1.32 10.05 18.65
CA ILE A 82 -2.20 9.65 19.74
C ILE A 82 -1.37 9.23 20.96
N ASP A 83 -1.98 9.24 22.14
CA ASP A 83 -1.33 8.88 23.41
C ASP A 83 -1.74 7.51 23.91
N MET A 84 -2.97 7.07 23.57
CA MET A 84 -3.54 5.81 24.01
C MET A 84 -4.33 5.15 22.87
N ILE A 85 -4.41 3.83 22.84
CA ILE A 85 -5.28 3.09 21.92
C ILE A 85 -6.24 2.21 22.71
N VAL A 86 -7.53 2.23 22.38
CA VAL A 86 -8.52 1.33 22.99
C VAL A 86 -8.80 0.12 22.10
N HIS A 87 -8.68 -1.08 22.67
CA HIS A 87 -8.89 -2.34 21.97
C HIS A 87 -9.89 -3.27 22.65
N CYS A 88 -10.62 -4.03 21.83
CA CYS A 88 -11.10 -5.35 22.26
C CYS A 88 -9.89 -6.26 22.51
N LEU A 89 -9.67 -6.70 23.76
CA LEU A 89 -8.42 -7.38 24.12
C LEU A 89 -8.19 -8.70 23.36
N LYS A 90 -9.26 -9.37 22.91
CA LYS A 90 -9.19 -10.57 22.06
C LYS A 90 -8.61 -10.33 20.65
N ASP A 91 -8.66 -9.09 20.18
CA ASP A 91 -8.18 -8.69 18.85
C ASP A 91 -6.73 -8.16 18.91
N VAL A 92 -6.19 -7.98 20.13
CA VAL A 92 -4.83 -7.52 20.36
C VAL A 92 -3.84 -8.69 20.23
N PRO A 93 -2.78 -8.55 19.42
CA PRO A 93 -1.71 -9.54 19.35
C PRO A 93 -1.16 -9.90 20.74
N THR A 94 -0.74 -11.15 20.94
CA THR A 94 -0.16 -11.56 22.23
C THR A 94 1.23 -10.97 22.49
N LEU A 95 1.87 -10.44 21.44
CA LEU A 95 3.11 -9.66 21.47
C LEU A 95 2.84 -8.32 20.80
N LEU A 96 2.99 -7.22 21.54
CA LEU A 96 2.89 -5.86 21.01
C LEU A 96 4.21 -5.46 20.32
N PRO A 97 4.19 -4.45 19.44
CA PRO A 97 5.41 -3.85 18.90
C PRO A 97 6.34 -3.34 20.01
N GLU A 98 7.63 -3.23 19.70
CA GLU A 98 8.61 -2.70 20.65
C GLU A 98 8.25 -1.27 21.08
N GLY A 99 8.30 -1.01 22.38
CA GLY A 99 7.90 0.27 22.96
C GLY A 99 6.41 0.40 23.23
N GLY A 100 5.57 -0.59 22.92
CA GLY A 100 4.15 -0.63 23.26
C GLY A 100 3.86 -1.54 24.46
N GLU A 101 2.91 -1.15 25.31
CA GLU A 101 2.41 -1.97 26.42
C GLU A 101 0.91 -1.80 26.66
N ILE A 102 0.27 -2.79 27.28
CA ILE A 102 -1.10 -2.62 27.79
C ILE A 102 -1.02 -1.91 29.13
N GLY A 103 -1.38 -0.64 29.14
CA GLY A 103 -1.36 0.22 30.33
C GLY A 103 -2.47 -0.09 31.34
N ALA A 104 -3.62 -0.58 30.89
CA ALA A 104 -4.68 -1.09 31.76
C ALA A 104 -5.60 -2.10 31.05
N ILE A 105 -6.10 -3.08 31.81
CA ILE A 105 -7.21 -3.95 31.42
C ILE A 105 -8.43 -3.63 32.29
N LEU A 106 -9.51 -3.14 31.67
CA LEU A 106 -10.73 -2.75 32.38
C LEU A 106 -11.57 -3.96 32.79
N LYS A 107 -12.54 -3.74 33.68
CA LYS A 107 -13.52 -4.73 34.12
C LYS A 107 -14.14 -5.46 32.92
N ARG A 108 -14.09 -6.80 32.96
CA ARG A 108 -14.59 -7.66 31.88
C ARG A 108 -16.10 -7.62 31.78
N GLU A 109 -16.60 -7.48 30.56
CA GLU A 109 -17.95 -7.91 30.23
C GLU A 109 -18.03 -9.43 30.09
N ASP A 110 -19.25 -9.98 30.02
CA ASP A 110 -19.46 -11.42 29.89
C ASP A 110 -18.67 -12.01 28.70
N PRO A 111 -17.68 -12.90 28.96
CA PRO A 111 -16.80 -13.42 27.93
C PRO A 111 -17.45 -14.49 27.06
N ARG A 112 -18.64 -15.00 27.41
CA ARG A 112 -19.29 -16.11 26.72
C ARG A 112 -19.64 -15.77 25.27
N ASP A 113 -19.66 -16.80 24.44
CA ASP A 113 -20.34 -16.72 23.16
C ASP A 113 -21.85 -16.93 23.35
N CYS A 114 -22.65 -16.44 22.43
CA CYS A 114 -24.09 -16.55 22.46
C CYS A 114 -24.64 -16.99 21.10
N LEU A 115 -25.77 -17.69 21.16
CA LEU A 115 -26.62 -17.99 20.02
C LEU A 115 -27.55 -16.80 19.78
N VAL A 116 -27.68 -16.40 18.52
CA VAL A 116 -28.67 -15.41 18.07
C VAL A 116 -29.44 -16.02 16.91
N THR A 117 -30.71 -16.34 17.15
CA THR A 117 -31.60 -16.96 16.16
C THR A 117 -32.25 -15.91 15.25
N LYS A 118 -32.54 -16.30 14.01
CA LYS A 118 -33.23 -15.44 13.03
C LYS A 118 -34.59 -15.02 13.57
N GLU A 119 -34.95 -13.75 13.39
CA GLU A 119 -36.25 -13.24 13.81
C GLU A 119 -37.40 -14.05 13.21
N GLY A 120 -38.40 -14.38 14.05
CA GLY A 120 -39.52 -15.23 13.67
C GLY A 120 -39.31 -16.73 13.91
N LEU A 121 -38.08 -17.19 14.18
CA LEU A 121 -37.82 -18.56 14.63
C LEU A 121 -37.91 -18.67 16.16
N SER A 122 -38.56 -19.73 16.66
CA SER A 122 -38.83 -19.92 18.08
C SER A 122 -37.80 -20.76 18.84
N TYR A 123 -36.68 -21.12 18.20
CA TYR A 123 -35.61 -21.91 18.82
C TYR A 123 -34.89 -21.14 19.93
N LYS A 124 -34.64 -21.80 21.06
CA LYS A 124 -34.06 -21.22 22.28
C LYS A 124 -32.67 -21.73 22.62
N SER A 125 -32.23 -22.82 21.99
CA SER A 125 -30.91 -23.40 22.24
C SER A 125 -30.33 -24.07 21.00
N LEU A 126 -29.08 -24.51 21.06
CA LEU A 126 -28.42 -25.23 19.96
C LEU A 126 -29.05 -26.60 19.71
N GLU A 127 -29.56 -27.25 20.77
CA GLU A 127 -30.19 -28.57 20.72
C GLU A 127 -31.54 -28.57 20.01
N GLU A 128 -32.23 -27.43 20.00
CA GLU A 128 -33.53 -27.27 19.34
C GLU A 128 -33.40 -27.03 17.82
N LEU A 129 -32.18 -26.72 17.33
CA LEU A 129 -31.95 -26.47 15.91
C LEU A 129 -32.03 -27.80 15.12
N PRO A 130 -32.87 -27.88 14.08
CA PRO A 130 -32.95 -29.07 13.24
C PRO A 130 -31.63 -29.44 12.58
N ASP A 131 -31.44 -30.73 12.30
CA ASP A 131 -30.33 -31.24 11.48
C ASP A 131 -30.22 -30.45 10.16
N GLY A 132 -29.01 -30.04 9.79
CA GLY A 132 -28.77 -29.23 8.60
C GLY A 132 -28.94 -27.72 8.79
N SER A 133 -29.38 -27.24 9.97
CA SER A 133 -29.47 -25.79 10.25
C SER A 133 -28.13 -25.09 10.05
N VAL A 134 -28.16 -23.89 9.47
CA VAL A 134 -26.96 -23.15 9.06
C VAL A 134 -26.63 -22.07 10.08
N LEU A 135 -25.50 -22.23 10.76
CA LEU A 135 -24.96 -21.31 11.75
C LEU A 135 -23.88 -20.41 11.14
N GLY A 136 -24.05 -19.10 11.27
CA GLY A 136 -23.08 -18.12 10.78
C GLY A 136 -21.98 -17.81 11.80
N THR A 137 -20.73 -18.14 11.48
CA THR A 137 -19.53 -17.69 12.22
C THR A 137 -18.27 -17.88 11.38
N SER A 138 -17.41 -16.84 11.32
CA SER A 138 -16.08 -16.95 10.68
C SER A 138 -14.96 -17.37 11.66
N SER A 139 -15.30 -17.75 12.89
CA SER A 139 -14.32 -18.13 13.91
C SER A 139 -14.03 -19.62 13.86
N VAL A 140 -12.80 -19.97 13.49
CA VAL A 140 -12.31 -21.34 13.45
C VAL A 140 -12.46 -22.04 14.81
N ARG A 141 -12.21 -21.32 15.90
CA ARG A 141 -12.45 -21.76 17.28
C ARG A 141 -13.90 -22.20 17.53
N ARG A 142 -14.87 -21.38 17.09
CA ARG A 142 -16.30 -21.68 17.29
C ARG A 142 -16.72 -22.89 16.47
N VAL A 143 -16.32 -22.91 15.20
CA VAL A 143 -16.66 -24.02 14.29
C VAL A 143 -16.10 -25.35 14.80
N ALA A 144 -14.82 -25.40 15.17
CA ALA A 144 -14.17 -26.65 15.60
C ALA A 144 -14.82 -27.22 16.88
N GLN A 145 -15.11 -26.39 17.88
CA GLN A 145 -15.73 -26.83 19.13
C GLN A 145 -17.20 -27.22 18.95
N LEU A 146 -17.97 -26.44 18.19
CA LEU A 146 -19.40 -26.74 17.99
C LEU A 146 -19.62 -27.94 17.08
N LYS A 147 -18.76 -28.19 16.07
CA LYS A 147 -18.85 -29.41 15.25
C LYS A 147 -18.66 -30.69 16.05
N LYS A 148 -17.87 -30.64 17.13
CA LYS A 148 -17.68 -31.78 18.03
C LYS A 148 -18.99 -32.17 18.72
N SER A 149 -19.72 -31.19 19.23
CA SER A 149 -20.96 -31.41 19.99
C SER A 149 -22.20 -31.52 19.09
N PHE A 150 -22.18 -30.86 17.93
CA PHE A 150 -23.30 -30.74 16.99
C PHE A 150 -22.86 -31.01 15.55
N PRO A 151 -22.43 -32.24 15.21
CA PRO A 151 -21.84 -32.57 13.91
C PRO A 151 -22.81 -32.44 12.73
N LYS A 152 -24.12 -32.41 13.01
CA LYS A 152 -25.17 -32.30 12.01
C LYS A 152 -25.54 -30.85 11.65
N LEU A 153 -25.00 -29.86 12.36
CA LEU A 153 -25.18 -28.45 12.03
C LEU A 153 -24.18 -28.01 10.95
N VAL A 154 -24.61 -27.10 10.08
CA VAL A 154 -23.80 -26.56 9.00
C VAL A 154 -23.23 -25.22 9.44
N PHE A 155 -21.95 -24.97 9.22
CA PHE A 155 -21.29 -23.72 9.60
C PHE A 155 -20.84 -22.96 8.36
N ASN A 156 -21.36 -21.75 8.18
CA ASN A 156 -21.01 -20.86 7.08
C ASN A 156 -20.33 -19.59 7.58
N ASP A 157 -19.38 -19.08 6.79
CA ASP A 157 -18.68 -17.84 7.13
C ASP A 157 -19.64 -16.65 7.10
N VAL A 158 -19.51 -15.77 8.10
CA VAL A 158 -20.23 -14.51 8.19
C VAL A 158 -19.27 -13.39 8.59
N ARG A 159 -19.16 -12.38 7.71
CA ARG A 159 -18.27 -11.21 7.85
C ARG A 159 -19.07 -9.91 7.94
N GLY A 160 -18.42 -8.87 8.45
CA GLY A 160 -19.03 -7.56 8.75
C GLY A 160 -19.06 -7.25 10.25
N ASN A 161 -19.40 -6.01 10.60
CA ASN A 161 -19.68 -5.59 11.98
C ASN A 161 -20.97 -6.24 12.50
N LEU A 162 -21.27 -6.12 13.81
CA LEU A 162 -22.43 -6.79 14.43
C LEU A 162 -23.75 -6.45 13.73
N ASN A 163 -24.00 -5.18 13.42
CA ASN A 163 -25.22 -4.75 12.71
C ASN A 163 -25.35 -5.40 11.33
N THR A 164 -24.25 -5.49 10.57
CA THR A 164 -24.23 -6.15 9.26
C THR A 164 -24.51 -7.65 9.38
N ARG A 165 -23.99 -8.29 10.43
CA ARG A 165 -24.22 -9.72 10.67
C ARG A 165 -25.68 -9.98 11.05
N LEU A 166 -26.25 -9.20 11.96
CA LEU A 166 -27.66 -9.32 12.32
C LEU A 166 -28.57 -9.08 11.11
N LYS A 167 -28.28 -8.08 10.26
CA LYS A 167 -29.00 -7.90 8.99
C LYS A 167 -28.93 -9.12 8.07
N LYS A 168 -27.76 -9.78 7.96
CA LYS A 168 -27.62 -11.03 7.18
C LYS A 168 -28.36 -12.21 7.81
N LEU A 169 -28.47 -12.21 9.13
CA LEU A 169 -29.26 -13.20 9.85
C LEU A 169 -30.75 -12.99 9.60
N ASP A 170 -31.23 -11.75 9.63
CA ASP A 170 -32.67 -11.45 9.53
C ASP A 170 -33.16 -11.31 8.08
N ASP A 171 -32.25 -11.34 7.10
CA ASP A 171 -32.60 -11.40 5.68
C ASP A 171 -33.45 -12.66 5.41
N PRO A 172 -34.72 -12.52 4.96
CA PRO A 172 -35.60 -13.66 4.69
C PRO A 172 -34.99 -14.63 3.69
N GLU A 173 -34.30 -14.11 2.67
CA GLU A 173 -33.60 -14.89 1.63
C GLU A 173 -32.19 -15.31 2.09
N GLY A 174 -31.75 -14.87 3.27
CA GLY A 174 -30.46 -15.16 3.86
C GLY A 174 -30.33 -16.62 4.33
N PRO A 175 -29.17 -17.25 4.16
CA PRO A 175 -29.00 -18.69 4.39
C PRO A 175 -28.88 -19.07 5.88
N PHE A 176 -28.84 -18.09 6.80
CA PHE A 176 -28.55 -18.34 8.21
C PHE A 176 -29.81 -18.60 9.03
N THR A 177 -29.80 -19.70 9.79
CA THR A 177 -30.80 -20.00 10.83
C THR A 177 -30.46 -19.27 12.13
N ALA A 178 -29.16 -19.18 12.45
CA ALA A 178 -28.66 -18.53 13.64
C ALA A 178 -27.22 -18.03 13.44
N LEU A 179 -26.75 -17.14 14.30
CA LEU A 179 -25.35 -16.71 14.39
C LEU A 179 -24.75 -17.09 15.75
N ILE A 180 -23.44 -17.30 15.76
CA ILE A 180 -22.66 -17.37 17.00
C ILE A 180 -21.85 -16.08 17.15
N LEU A 181 -22.15 -15.29 18.18
CA LEU A 181 -21.56 -13.97 18.44
C LEU A 181 -20.98 -13.89 19.85
N ALA A 182 -20.13 -12.89 20.12
CA ALA A 182 -19.63 -12.67 21.48
C ALA A 182 -20.68 -11.85 22.24
N ARG A 183 -21.10 -12.32 23.42
CA ARG A 183 -22.14 -11.67 24.22
C ARG A 183 -21.81 -10.21 24.53
N ALA A 184 -20.61 -9.96 25.05
CA ALA A 184 -20.11 -8.62 25.35
C ALA A 184 -20.26 -7.59 24.20
N GLY A 185 -20.18 -8.04 22.94
CA GLY A 185 -20.35 -7.14 21.79
C GLY A 185 -21.79 -6.68 21.58
N LEU A 186 -22.76 -7.54 21.86
CA LEU A 186 -24.19 -7.21 21.78
C LEU A 186 -24.62 -6.35 22.96
N GLU A 187 -24.18 -6.69 24.17
CA GLU A 187 -24.49 -5.90 25.39
C GLU A 187 -24.01 -4.46 25.26
N ARG A 188 -22.77 -4.25 24.80
CA ARG A 188 -22.21 -2.90 24.58
C ARG A 188 -22.96 -2.09 23.52
N LEU A 189 -23.63 -2.74 22.57
CA LEU A 189 -24.45 -2.06 21.55
C LEU A 189 -25.89 -1.84 21.99
N GLY A 190 -26.26 -2.22 23.22
CA GLY A 190 -27.66 -2.22 23.66
C GLY A 190 -28.52 -3.28 22.96
N LEU A 191 -27.90 -4.31 22.37
CA LEU A 191 -28.55 -5.39 21.61
C LEU A 191 -28.70 -6.68 22.44
N GLY A 192 -28.67 -6.60 23.77
CA GLY A 192 -28.80 -7.76 24.66
C GLY A 192 -30.09 -8.55 24.45
N SER A 193 -31.17 -7.88 24.02
CA SER A 193 -32.46 -8.52 23.69
C SER A 193 -32.40 -9.47 22.49
N ARG A 194 -31.37 -9.37 21.64
CA ARG A 194 -31.15 -10.28 20.51
C ARG A 194 -30.50 -11.59 20.92
N ILE A 195 -30.02 -11.72 22.16
CA ILE A 195 -29.38 -12.94 22.63
C ILE A 195 -30.44 -14.00 22.90
N THR A 196 -30.39 -15.11 22.15
CA THR A 196 -31.26 -16.27 22.37
C THR A 196 -30.83 -17.04 23.61
N CYS A 197 -29.54 -17.42 23.68
CA CYS A 197 -28.94 -18.03 24.86
C CYS A 197 -27.42 -17.80 24.89
N SER A 198 -26.83 -17.79 26.09
CA SER A 198 -25.37 -17.92 26.25
C SER A 198 -24.96 -19.38 26.08
N ILE A 199 -23.77 -19.62 25.51
CA ILE A 199 -23.21 -20.97 25.35
C ILE A 199 -22.15 -21.18 26.41
N GLU A 200 -22.38 -22.17 27.28
CA GLU A 200 -21.51 -22.45 28.42
C GLU A 200 -20.32 -23.37 28.06
N ALA A 201 -19.30 -23.37 28.92
CA ALA A 201 -18.33 -24.45 28.95
C ALA A 201 -19.00 -25.74 29.48
N PRO A 202 -18.62 -26.94 29.01
CA PRO A 202 -17.53 -27.23 28.07
C PRO A 202 -17.95 -27.16 26.59
N THR A 203 -19.19 -26.80 26.27
CA THR A 203 -19.71 -26.78 24.89
C THR A 203 -18.95 -25.80 24.00
N LEU A 204 -18.63 -24.61 24.50
CA LEU A 204 -17.83 -23.64 23.77
C LEU A 204 -16.97 -22.76 24.69
N LEU A 205 -15.66 -22.99 24.68
CA LEU A 205 -14.70 -22.14 25.36
C LEU A 205 -14.41 -20.89 24.52
N TYR A 206 -14.45 -19.72 25.16
CA TYR A 206 -14.33 -18.41 24.51
C TYR A 206 -12.90 -18.08 24.07
N ALA A 207 -12.73 -16.99 23.32
CA ALA A 207 -11.40 -16.53 22.91
C ALA A 207 -10.67 -15.83 24.06
N ALA A 208 -9.34 -15.94 24.11
CA ALA A 208 -8.52 -15.21 25.09
C ALA A 208 -8.79 -13.70 25.03
N GLY A 209 -9.01 -13.08 26.19
CA GLY A 209 -9.35 -11.65 26.31
C GLY A 209 -10.76 -11.28 25.81
N GLN A 210 -11.62 -12.24 25.43
CA GLN A 210 -12.98 -11.92 24.98
C GLN A 210 -13.76 -11.25 26.11
N GLY A 211 -14.44 -10.13 25.83
CA GLY A 211 -15.17 -9.35 26.82
C GLY A 211 -14.34 -8.29 27.56
N ALA A 212 -13.01 -8.35 27.55
CA ALA A 212 -12.16 -7.32 28.14
C ALA A 212 -11.87 -6.17 27.15
N LEU A 213 -11.67 -4.96 27.69
CA LEU A 213 -11.06 -3.84 26.98
C LEU A 213 -9.64 -3.65 27.50
N GLY A 214 -8.69 -3.50 26.59
CA GLY A 214 -7.30 -3.15 26.90
C GLY A 214 -6.97 -1.78 26.34
N VAL A 215 -6.24 -0.98 27.12
CA VAL A 215 -5.70 0.30 26.66
C VAL A 215 -4.21 0.14 26.41
N GLU A 216 -3.78 0.31 25.16
CA GLU A 216 -2.37 0.29 24.76
C GLU A 216 -1.77 1.69 24.83
N ILE A 217 -0.55 1.78 25.36
CA ILE A 217 0.22 3.03 25.50
C ILE A 217 1.67 2.78 25.10
N ARG A 218 2.44 3.85 24.93
CA ARG A 218 3.89 3.74 24.83
C ARG A 218 4.49 3.41 26.19
N SER A 219 5.45 2.49 26.23
CA SER A 219 6.14 2.10 27.46
C SER A 219 6.97 3.22 28.09
N ASP A 220 7.35 4.25 27.33
CA ASP A 220 8.05 5.43 27.84
C ASP A 220 7.11 6.51 28.41
N ASP A 221 5.79 6.35 28.28
CA ASP A 221 4.79 7.33 28.72
C ASP A 221 4.31 7.08 30.15
N SER A 222 5.09 7.55 31.13
CA SER A 222 4.77 7.40 32.56
C SER A 222 3.49 8.14 32.96
N GLU A 223 3.20 9.29 32.33
CA GLU A 223 2.00 10.08 32.61
C GLU A 223 0.73 9.33 32.16
N ALA A 224 0.74 8.76 30.95
CA ALA A 224 -0.36 7.91 30.48
C ALA A 224 -0.56 6.67 31.36
N ARG A 225 0.52 6.05 31.83
CA ARG A 225 0.46 4.90 32.75
C ARG A 225 -0.17 5.27 34.09
N GLU A 226 0.22 6.40 34.68
CA GLU A 226 -0.36 6.89 35.94
C GLU A 226 -1.85 7.22 35.80
N LEU A 227 -2.26 7.80 34.67
CA LEU A 227 -3.67 8.08 34.37
C LEU A 227 -4.52 6.80 34.26
N LEU A 228 -3.96 5.75 33.69
CA LEU A 228 -4.65 4.48 33.46
C LEU A 228 -4.66 3.57 34.68
N ALA A 229 -3.71 3.71 35.62
CA ALA A 229 -3.58 2.82 36.77
C ALA A 229 -4.88 2.63 37.58
N PRO A 230 -5.71 3.67 37.81
CA PRO A 230 -6.98 3.47 38.52
C PRO A 230 -8.02 2.71 37.69
N LEU A 231 -7.92 2.62 36.36
CA LEU A 231 -8.87 1.89 35.50
C LEU A 231 -8.65 0.37 35.46
N GLU A 232 -7.46 -0.11 35.83
CA GLU A 232 -7.15 -1.53 35.85
C GLU A 232 -8.07 -2.28 36.84
N ASP A 233 -8.76 -3.32 36.36
CA ASP A 233 -9.45 -4.29 37.20
C ASP A 233 -8.56 -5.53 37.34
N TRP A 234 -7.92 -5.68 38.50
CA TRP A 234 -6.91 -6.72 38.70
C TRP A 234 -7.44 -8.15 38.49
N ARG A 235 -8.73 -8.40 38.79
CA ARG A 235 -9.36 -9.71 38.57
C ARG A 235 -9.44 -10.06 37.08
N THR A 236 -9.90 -9.10 36.28
CA THR A 236 -9.92 -9.21 34.82
C THR A 236 -8.51 -9.27 34.26
N ALA A 237 -7.60 -8.44 34.76
CA ALA A 237 -6.22 -8.36 34.29
C ALA A 237 -5.48 -9.69 34.48
N TRP A 238 -5.55 -10.30 35.66
CA TRP A 238 -4.88 -11.58 35.94
C TRP A 238 -5.45 -12.70 35.08
N SER A 239 -6.78 -12.78 34.98
CA SER A 239 -7.46 -13.76 34.12
C SER A 239 -7.04 -13.61 32.65
N CYS A 240 -7.09 -12.38 32.12
CA CYS A 240 -6.74 -12.12 30.72
C CYS A 240 -5.24 -12.31 30.44
N ARG A 241 -4.35 -11.99 31.40
CA ARG A 241 -2.91 -12.25 31.27
C ARG A 241 -2.61 -13.75 31.23
N ALA A 242 -3.27 -14.55 32.08
CA ALA A 242 -3.17 -16.01 32.05
C ALA A 242 -3.65 -16.59 30.70
N GLU A 243 -4.82 -16.15 30.22
CA GLU A 243 -5.37 -16.56 28.92
C GLU A 243 -4.46 -16.20 27.76
N ARG A 244 -3.94 -14.96 27.74
CA ARG A 244 -3.03 -14.46 26.69
C ARG A 244 -1.68 -15.17 26.74
N ALA A 245 -1.17 -15.50 27.92
CA ALA A 245 0.06 -16.28 28.07
C ALA A 245 -0.12 -17.72 27.55
N CYS A 246 -1.26 -18.35 27.81
CA CYS A 246 -1.62 -19.64 27.24
C CYS A 246 -1.63 -19.58 25.70
N LEU A 247 -2.33 -18.60 25.13
CA LEU A 247 -2.38 -18.40 23.67
C LEU A 247 -1.00 -18.12 23.06
N ARG A 248 -0.15 -17.33 23.75
CA ARG A 248 1.21 -16.98 23.32
C ARG A 248 2.12 -18.20 23.20
N VAL A 249 2.09 -19.10 24.20
CA VAL A 249 2.91 -20.33 24.20
C VAL A 249 2.45 -21.32 23.13
N LEU A 250 1.14 -21.36 22.83
CA LEU A 250 0.59 -22.15 21.73
C LEU A 250 0.84 -21.52 20.34
N GLU A 251 1.54 -20.38 20.27
CA GLU A 251 1.74 -19.57 19.06
C GLU A 251 0.44 -19.22 18.32
N GLY A 252 -0.66 -19.10 19.06
CA GLY A 252 -1.99 -18.85 18.51
C GLY A 252 -2.30 -17.36 18.29
N GLY A 253 -3.09 -17.05 17.26
CA GLY A 253 -3.77 -15.77 17.07
C GLY A 253 -5.30 -15.95 16.91
N CYS A 254 -6.07 -14.90 16.57
CA CYS A 254 -7.54 -14.97 16.43
C CYS A 254 -8.05 -15.97 15.36
N SER A 255 -7.14 -16.58 14.59
CA SER A 255 -7.40 -17.51 13.48
C SER A 255 -7.07 -18.98 13.77
N VAL A 256 -6.66 -19.33 15.00
CA VAL A 256 -6.46 -20.74 15.42
C VAL A 256 -7.62 -21.25 16.28
N PRO A 257 -7.93 -22.56 16.31
CA PRO A 257 -9.02 -23.10 17.12
C PRO A 257 -8.62 -23.33 18.58
N VAL A 258 -8.12 -22.28 19.21
CA VAL A 258 -7.78 -22.28 20.63
C VAL A 258 -8.93 -21.63 21.41
N GLY A 259 -9.48 -22.34 22.38
CA GLY A 259 -10.48 -21.82 23.33
C GLY A 259 -9.91 -21.78 24.74
N VAL A 260 -10.36 -20.82 25.54
CA VAL A 260 -10.03 -20.71 26.97
C VAL A 260 -11.29 -20.47 27.80
N ASN A 261 -11.21 -20.84 29.08
CA ASN A 261 -12.17 -20.45 30.10
C ASN A 261 -11.41 -20.23 31.41
N SER A 262 -11.53 -19.04 31.98
CA SER A 262 -10.93 -18.67 33.27
C SER A 262 -12.00 -18.35 34.30
N MET A 263 -11.76 -18.74 35.54
CA MET A 263 -12.52 -18.35 36.72
C MET A 263 -11.54 -17.95 37.81
N LEU A 264 -11.75 -16.78 38.40
CA LEU A 264 -10.95 -16.27 39.51
C LEU A 264 -11.86 -16.11 40.72
N GLU A 265 -11.69 -16.99 41.70
CA GLU A 265 -12.41 -16.97 42.98
C GLU A 265 -11.48 -16.37 44.04
N GLU A 266 -11.97 -15.43 44.84
CA GLU A 266 -11.16 -14.91 45.94
C GLU A 266 -10.98 -16.00 46.99
N HIS A 267 -9.75 -16.14 47.49
CA HIS A 267 -9.51 -17.11 48.56
C HIS A 267 -10.08 -16.52 49.85
N GLU A 268 -11.20 -17.07 50.33
CA GLU A 268 -11.65 -16.81 51.70
C GLU A 268 -10.68 -17.52 52.64
N ASP A 269 -9.92 -16.75 53.41
CA ASP A 269 -9.19 -17.32 54.52
C ASP A 269 -10.22 -17.80 55.55
N ASP A 270 -10.33 -19.11 55.73
CA ASP A 270 -10.99 -19.79 56.87
C ASP A 270 -10.44 -19.35 58.26
N ALA A 271 -9.58 -18.32 58.31
CA ALA A 271 -9.00 -17.74 59.52
C ALA A 271 -9.64 -16.40 59.93
N ALA A 272 -10.54 -15.81 59.13
CA ALA A 272 -11.14 -14.50 59.42
C ALA A 272 -12.46 -14.53 60.23
N GLU A 273 -12.85 -15.67 60.81
CA GLU A 273 -14.03 -15.77 61.69
C GLU A 273 -13.82 -15.23 63.13
N LYS A 274 -12.73 -14.48 63.38
CA LYS A 274 -12.44 -13.87 64.69
C LYS A 274 -11.94 -12.44 64.62
N SER A 275 -12.72 -11.54 64.04
CA SER A 275 -12.77 -10.15 64.52
C SER A 275 -13.96 -9.43 63.91
N GLU A 276 -14.70 -8.71 64.75
CA GLU A 276 -15.78 -7.77 64.42
C GLU A 276 -17.20 -8.32 64.40
N ALA A 277 -17.59 -8.85 65.55
CA ALA A 277 -18.79 -8.32 66.18
C ALA A 277 -18.54 -6.84 66.56
N VAL A 278 -19.56 -5.99 66.33
CA VAL A 278 -19.68 -4.54 66.62
C VAL A 278 -19.65 -3.67 65.35
N ALA A 279 -20.81 -3.54 64.70
CA ALA A 279 -21.45 -2.26 64.33
C ALA A 279 -22.66 -2.47 63.40
N GLU A 280 -23.79 -2.91 63.95
CA GLU A 280 -25.09 -2.64 63.34
C GLU A 280 -25.54 -1.23 63.72
N SER A 281 -25.62 -0.32 62.74
CA SER A 281 -26.73 0.64 62.58
C SER A 281 -26.43 1.65 61.46
N SER A 282 -26.98 1.42 60.27
CA SER A 282 -27.74 2.44 59.53
C SER A 282 -28.11 1.92 58.14
N SER A 283 -29.36 2.18 57.79
CA SER A 283 -30.08 1.70 56.62
C SER A 283 -29.61 2.31 55.30
N GLY A 284 -29.47 1.46 54.28
CA GLY A 284 -30.12 1.67 52.98
C GLY A 284 -29.49 2.69 52.02
N ALA A 285 -28.32 2.37 51.47
CA ALA A 285 -27.94 2.70 50.10
C ALA A 285 -26.88 1.69 49.63
N GLN A 286 -27.23 0.78 48.73
CA GLN A 286 -26.25 -0.09 48.07
C GLN A 286 -25.37 0.77 47.17
N ALA A 287 -24.18 1.13 47.65
CA ALA A 287 -23.10 1.65 46.83
C ALA A 287 -22.34 0.47 46.23
N GLU A 288 -22.56 0.19 44.94
CA GLU A 288 -21.71 -0.74 44.19
C GLU A 288 -20.31 -0.13 43.99
N GLY A 289 -19.26 -0.86 44.41
CA GLY A 289 -17.95 -0.81 43.75
C GLY A 289 -16.79 -0.11 44.46
N SER A 290 -16.52 -0.40 45.74
CA SER A 290 -15.18 -0.16 46.31
C SER A 290 -14.15 -1.09 45.63
N LYS A 291 -13.12 -0.53 44.97
CA LYS A 291 -12.05 -1.29 44.31
C LYS A 291 -11.13 -1.91 45.37
N SER A 292 -11.35 -3.18 45.68
CA SER A 292 -10.48 -3.93 46.59
C SER A 292 -9.08 -4.10 45.99
N ALA A 293 -8.04 -3.96 46.81
CA ALA A 293 -6.66 -4.24 46.42
C ALA A 293 -6.49 -5.70 45.94
N PRO A 294 -5.48 -6.00 45.09
CA PRO A 294 -5.17 -7.37 44.70
C PRO A 294 -4.85 -8.24 45.92
N ARG A 295 -5.41 -9.45 45.96
CA ARG A 295 -5.22 -10.42 47.04
C ARG A 295 -5.07 -11.83 46.46
N PRO A 296 -4.52 -12.80 47.22
CA PRO A 296 -4.46 -14.19 46.79
C PRO A 296 -5.84 -14.69 46.35
N ALA A 297 -5.90 -15.27 45.17
CA ALA A 297 -7.13 -15.73 44.55
C ALA A 297 -6.89 -17.05 43.84
N LYS A 298 -7.87 -17.93 43.89
CA LYS A 298 -7.86 -19.22 43.22
C LYS A 298 -8.22 -19.02 41.74
N LEU A 299 -7.22 -19.14 40.87
CA LEU A 299 -7.37 -19.08 39.42
C LEU A 299 -7.53 -20.49 38.86
N THR A 300 -8.68 -20.74 38.24
CA THR A 300 -8.93 -21.92 37.39
C THR A 300 -8.87 -21.50 35.94
N LEU A 301 -7.94 -22.06 35.17
CA LEU A 301 -7.81 -21.84 33.72
C LEU A 301 -7.91 -23.16 32.97
N THR A 302 -8.87 -23.24 32.06
CA THR A 302 -9.01 -24.32 31.09
C THR A 302 -8.62 -23.82 29.71
N GLY A 303 -7.76 -24.54 29.00
CA GLY A 303 -7.46 -24.29 27.59
C GLY A 303 -7.86 -25.50 26.73
N THR A 304 -8.17 -25.27 25.46
CA THR A 304 -8.46 -26.33 24.49
C THR A 304 -7.92 -26.03 23.10
N VAL A 305 -7.54 -27.08 22.37
CA VAL A 305 -7.20 -27.07 20.94
C VAL A 305 -8.00 -28.17 20.25
N THR A 306 -8.76 -27.83 19.22
CA THR A 306 -9.63 -28.77 18.48
C THR A 306 -9.31 -28.74 17.00
N SER A 307 -9.22 -29.89 16.33
CA SER A 307 -9.02 -29.97 14.88
C SER A 307 -10.24 -29.46 14.10
N LEU A 308 -10.06 -29.05 12.84
CA LEU A 308 -11.13 -28.45 12.02
C LEU A 308 -12.28 -29.42 11.67
N ASP A 309 -11.95 -30.70 11.59
CA ASP A 309 -12.87 -31.81 11.39
C ASP A 309 -13.45 -32.34 12.72
N ALA A 310 -13.05 -31.75 13.85
CA ALA A 310 -13.40 -32.16 15.21
C ALA A 310 -12.97 -33.59 15.60
N SER A 311 -12.12 -34.26 14.81
CA SER A 311 -11.64 -35.62 15.09
C SER A 311 -10.64 -35.70 16.25
N LYS A 312 -9.88 -34.63 16.49
CA LYS A 312 -8.89 -34.50 17.56
C LYS A 312 -9.25 -33.31 18.45
N HIS A 313 -9.22 -33.53 19.76
CA HIS A 313 -9.52 -32.49 20.73
C HIS A 313 -8.70 -32.70 21.99
N VAL A 314 -7.96 -31.67 22.39
CA VAL A 314 -7.15 -31.66 23.60
C VAL A 314 -7.67 -30.53 24.48
N HIS A 315 -7.86 -30.79 25.76
CA HIS A 315 -8.11 -29.77 26.77
C HIS A 315 -7.32 -30.06 28.03
N HIS A 316 -7.02 -29.03 28.80
CA HIS A 316 -6.35 -29.16 30.09
C HIS A 316 -6.78 -28.03 31.01
N THR A 317 -6.96 -28.34 32.28
CA THR A 317 -7.39 -27.40 33.32
C THR A 317 -6.36 -27.38 34.43
N ILE A 318 -5.94 -26.18 34.84
CA ILE A 318 -5.11 -25.96 36.03
C ILE A 318 -5.88 -25.04 36.96
N THR A 319 -5.95 -25.43 38.24
CA THR A 319 -6.47 -24.62 39.33
C THR A 319 -5.37 -24.42 40.35
N THR A 320 -5.02 -23.16 40.63
CA THR A 320 -4.04 -22.82 41.68
C THR A 320 -4.35 -21.47 42.29
N VAL A 321 -3.91 -21.26 43.52
CA VAL A 321 -3.89 -19.93 44.13
C VAL A 321 -2.77 -19.12 43.48
N VAL A 322 -3.09 -17.88 43.10
CA VAL A 322 -2.16 -16.88 42.57
C VAL A 322 -2.26 -15.60 43.39
N ALA A 323 -1.11 -15.00 43.70
CA ALA A 323 -1.02 -13.74 44.45
C ALA A 323 -0.54 -12.57 43.59
N SER A 324 -0.19 -12.82 42.32
CA SER A 324 0.33 -11.81 41.40
C SER A 324 -0.07 -12.05 39.95
N ALA A 325 0.03 -10.99 39.13
CA ALA A 325 -0.19 -11.08 37.68
C ALA A 325 0.82 -12.04 37.02
N GLN A 326 2.06 -12.09 37.52
CA GLN A 326 3.12 -12.96 37.03
C GLN A 326 2.81 -14.44 37.30
N GLU A 327 2.29 -14.76 38.48
CA GLU A 327 1.82 -16.12 38.80
C GLU A 327 0.65 -16.53 37.91
N ALA A 328 -0.31 -15.63 37.68
CA ALA A 328 -1.41 -15.88 36.75
C ALA A 328 -0.91 -16.16 35.32
N GLU A 329 0.08 -15.40 34.82
CA GLU A 329 0.71 -15.68 33.53
C GLU A 329 1.37 -17.07 33.48
N GLU A 330 2.03 -17.48 34.56
CA GLU A 330 2.68 -18.79 34.62
C GLU A 330 1.67 -19.94 34.59
N VAL A 331 0.49 -19.79 35.23
CA VAL A 331 -0.64 -20.73 35.06
C VAL A 331 -1.00 -20.88 33.58
N GLY A 332 -1.11 -19.75 32.87
CA GLY A 332 -1.35 -19.73 31.43
C GLY A 332 -0.32 -20.54 30.63
N LYS A 333 0.98 -20.30 30.90
CA LYS A 333 2.06 -21.05 30.23
C LYS A 333 2.02 -22.53 30.56
N ASN A 334 1.67 -22.90 31.79
CA ASN A 334 1.62 -24.29 32.22
C ASN A 334 0.44 -25.05 31.59
N VAL A 335 -0.73 -24.42 31.45
CA VAL A 335 -1.85 -24.98 30.69
C VAL A 335 -1.42 -25.24 29.24
N ALA A 336 -0.76 -24.28 28.59
CA ALA A 336 -0.28 -24.45 27.22
C ALA A 336 0.76 -25.58 27.07
N LYS A 337 1.75 -25.67 27.98
CA LYS A 337 2.73 -26.76 28.00
C LYS A 337 2.05 -28.13 28.13
N ALA A 338 1.05 -28.23 29.01
CA ALA A 338 0.27 -29.46 29.19
C ALA A 338 -0.55 -29.81 27.95
N LEU A 339 -1.15 -28.81 27.27
CA LEU A 339 -1.85 -29.02 26.00
C LEU A 339 -0.89 -29.54 24.92
N ILE A 340 0.31 -28.95 24.80
CA ILE A 340 1.35 -29.39 23.85
C ILE A 340 1.76 -30.84 24.13
N ALA A 341 2.01 -31.18 25.40
CA ALA A 341 2.37 -32.54 25.80
C ALA A 341 1.28 -33.57 25.46
N ASN A 342 0.01 -33.15 25.45
CA ASN A 342 -1.15 -33.97 25.10
C ASN A 342 -1.52 -33.91 23.60
N GLY A 343 -0.62 -33.44 22.72
CA GLY A 343 -0.79 -33.50 21.26
C GLY A 343 -1.41 -32.27 20.61
N ALA A 344 -1.57 -31.15 21.33
CA ALA A 344 -2.10 -29.92 20.74
C ALA A 344 -1.22 -29.37 19.60
N LYS A 345 0.10 -29.59 19.67
CA LYS A 345 1.04 -29.12 18.63
C LYS A 345 0.76 -29.77 17.28
N ASP A 346 0.47 -31.07 17.26
CA ASP A 346 0.19 -31.80 16.02
C ASP A 346 -1.08 -31.26 15.34
N ILE A 347 -2.10 -30.92 16.13
CA ILE A 347 -3.34 -30.31 15.64
C ILE A 347 -3.05 -28.93 15.04
N LEU A 348 -2.28 -28.08 15.72
CA LEU A 348 -1.95 -26.74 15.23
C LEU A 348 -1.11 -26.78 13.94
N ASP A 349 -0.13 -27.69 13.86
CA ASP A 349 0.70 -27.89 12.69
C ASP A 349 -0.10 -28.42 11.48
N GLU A 350 -1.05 -29.32 11.72
CA GLU A 350 -1.98 -29.83 10.70
C GLU A 350 -2.87 -28.71 10.14
N ILE A 351 -3.40 -27.86 11.01
CA ILE A 351 -4.24 -26.73 10.62
C ILE A 351 -3.47 -25.69 9.83
N ASN A 352 -2.23 -25.39 10.21
CA ASN A 352 -1.39 -24.46 9.45
C ASN A 352 -1.13 -24.99 8.03
N ARG A 353 -0.83 -26.29 7.87
CA ARG A 353 -0.70 -26.93 6.55
C ARG A 353 -2.01 -26.91 5.75
N GLU A 354 -3.13 -27.24 6.38
CA GLU A 354 -4.43 -27.27 5.71
C GLU A 354 -4.87 -25.87 5.28
N ARG A 355 -4.63 -24.85 6.12
CA ARG A 355 -4.88 -23.44 5.82
C ARG A 355 -4.12 -22.99 4.58
N GLU A 356 -2.82 -23.29 4.50
CA GLU A 356 -2.01 -22.99 3.31
C GLU A 356 -2.58 -23.66 2.05
N SER A 357 -3.02 -24.92 2.17
CA SER A 357 -3.63 -25.65 1.07
C SER A 357 -5.01 -25.12 0.66
N ARG A 358 -5.85 -24.68 1.61
CA ARG A 358 -7.17 -24.08 1.35
C ARG A 358 -7.04 -22.70 0.72
N VAL A 359 -6.09 -21.88 1.17
CA VAL A 359 -5.73 -20.60 0.54
C VAL A 359 -5.33 -20.82 -0.92
N GLN A 360 -4.56 -21.88 -1.21
CA GLN A 360 -4.20 -22.24 -2.59
C GLN A 360 -5.41 -22.73 -3.39
N ARG A 361 -6.25 -23.61 -2.84
CA ARG A 361 -7.45 -24.15 -3.51
C ARG A 361 -8.52 -23.09 -3.76
N GLU A 362 -8.79 -22.19 -2.82
CA GLU A 362 -9.74 -21.08 -3.03
C GLU A 362 -9.21 -20.09 -4.06
N ARG A 363 -7.91 -19.77 -4.07
CA ARG A 363 -7.30 -18.99 -5.17
C ARG A 363 -7.42 -19.70 -6.53
N GLN A 364 -7.42 -21.03 -6.53
CA GLN A 364 -7.58 -21.86 -7.72
C GLN A 364 -9.06 -21.98 -8.14
N GLN A 365 -9.99 -22.09 -7.19
CA GLN A 365 -11.43 -22.12 -7.42
C GLN A 365 -12.01 -20.75 -7.78
N ASP A 366 -11.49 -19.64 -7.24
CA ASP A 366 -11.83 -18.29 -7.67
C ASP A 366 -11.31 -18.03 -9.09
N ALA A 367 -10.16 -18.62 -9.44
CA ALA A 367 -9.69 -18.64 -10.82
C ALA A 367 -10.60 -19.48 -11.73
N GLU A 368 -11.09 -20.65 -11.27
CA GLU A 368 -12.02 -21.52 -12.00
C GLU A 368 -13.46 -20.99 -12.08
N ARG A 369 -13.97 -20.28 -11.06
CA ARG A 369 -15.29 -19.62 -11.07
C ARG A 369 -15.30 -18.40 -11.97
N ALA A 370 -14.19 -17.67 -12.03
CA ALA A 370 -14.00 -16.61 -13.03
C ALA A 370 -13.89 -17.14 -14.47
N LEU A 371 -13.77 -18.47 -14.65
CA LEU A 371 -13.69 -19.18 -15.92
C LEU A 371 -15.00 -19.89 -16.33
N ARG A 372 -16.08 -19.86 -15.52
CA ARG A 372 -17.37 -20.46 -15.91
C ARG A 372 -18.25 -19.45 -16.67
N PRO A 373 -18.77 -19.80 -17.87
CA PRO A 373 -19.88 -19.07 -18.47
C PRO A 373 -21.13 -19.27 -17.61
N GLU A 374 -21.96 -18.24 -17.45
CA GLU A 374 -23.32 -18.41 -16.90
C GLU A 374 -24.10 -19.37 -17.81
N GLU A 375 -24.54 -20.50 -17.25
CA GLU A 375 -25.46 -21.42 -17.92
C GLU A 375 -26.85 -20.77 -18.00
N VAL A 376 -27.17 -20.24 -19.17
CA VAL A 376 -28.56 -19.97 -19.56
C VAL A 376 -29.11 -21.29 -20.12
N GLU A 377 -30.12 -21.84 -19.43
CA GLU A 377 -30.98 -22.90 -19.93
C GLU A 377 -31.50 -22.54 -21.34
N THR A 378 -30.97 -23.20 -22.35
CA THR A 378 -31.44 -23.09 -23.74
C THR A 378 -31.48 -24.48 -24.36
N ASP A 379 -32.56 -25.20 -24.05
CA ASP A 379 -33.00 -26.35 -24.82
C ASP A 379 -33.78 -25.84 -26.04
N ASP A 380 -33.08 -25.20 -26.97
CA ASP A 380 -33.51 -25.01 -28.36
C ASP A 380 -32.38 -24.37 -29.16
N LEU A 381 -32.22 -24.76 -30.44
CA LEU A 381 -31.17 -24.33 -31.40
C LEU A 381 -29.87 -25.15 -31.44
N LYS A 382 -29.98 -26.48 -31.57
CA LYS A 382 -29.00 -27.27 -32.35
C LYS A 382 -29.49 -27.48 -33.77
N ARG A 383 -29.13 -26.57 -34.71
CA ARG A 383 -29.02 -26.88 -36.15
C ARG A 383 -28.32 -25.77 -36.93
N LYS A 384 -27.24 -26.16 -37.65
CA LYS A 384 -26.53 -25.47 -38.77
C LYS A 384 -25.53 -24.39 -38.29
N VAL A 385 -24.27 -24.20 -38.74
CA VAL A 385 -23.43 -24.54 -39.92
C VAL A 385 -21.92 -24.41 -39.50
N PRO A 386 -20.93 -25.05 -40.19
CA PRO A 386 -19.49 -24.87 -39.95
C PRO A 386 -18.82 -23.75 -40.80
N ALA A 387 -17.57 -23.44 -40.45
CA ALA A 387 -16.52 -22.70 -41.19
C ALA A 387 -16.34 -21.21 -40.91
N ALA A 388 -15.24 -20.85 -40.23
CA ALA A 388 -14.59 -19.54 -40.34
C ALA A 388 -13.12 -19.56 -39.83
N GLN A 389 -12.16 -19.78 -40.73
CA GLN A 389 -10.74 -19.48 -40.50
C GLN A 389 -10.36 -18.03 -40.88
N ALA A 390 -11.31 -17.20 -41.30
CA ALA A 390 -11.07 -15.81 -41.73
C ALA A 390 -11.45 -14.73 -40.68
N THR A 391 -12.09 -15.10 -39.56
CA THR A 391 -12.65 -14.11 -38.60
C THR A 391 -11.63 -13.62 -37.56
N VAL A 392 -10.51 -14.33 -37.38
CA VAL A 392 -9.54 -14.03 -36.30
C VAL A 392 -8.76 -12.74 -36.56
N PHE A 393 -8.55 -12.33 -37.82
CA PHE A 393 -7.83 -11.09 -38.13
C PHE A 393 -8.69 -9.82 -37.99
N THR A 394 -9.99 -9.91 -38.30
CA THR A 394 -10.92 -8.77 -38.22
C THR A 394 -11.29 -8.45 -36.76
N VAL A 395 -11.43 -9.46 -35.91
CA VAL A 395 -11.74 -9.28 -34.48
C VAL A 395 -10.56 -8.66 -33.72
N VAL A 396 -9.32 -8.96 -34.11
CA VAL A 396 -8.12 -8.34 -33.52
C VAL A 396 -8.01 -6.86 -33.91
N ALA A 397 -8.38 -6.49 -35.13
CA ALA A 397 -8.40 -5.09 -35.56
C ALA A 397 -9.49 -4.25 -34.85
N SER A 398 -10.67 -4.84 -34.61
CA SER A 398 -11.76 -4.18 -33.88
C SER A 398 -11.52 -4.10 -32.36
N ALA A 399 -10.90 -5.12 -31.76
CA ALA A 399 -10.51 -5.09 -30.36
C ALA A 399 -9.35 -4.11 -30.08
N VAL A 400 -8.49 -3.88 -31.08
CA VAL A 400 -7.45 -2.84 -31.01
C VAL A 400 -8.07 -1.44 -31.03
N PHE A 401 -9.17 -1.19 -31.75
CA PHE A 401 -9.78 0.14 -31.82
C PHE A 401 -10.55 0.54 -30.54
N VAL A 402 -11.13 -0.42 -29.81
CA VAL A 402 -11.96 -0.17 -28.61
C VAL A 402 -11.11 0.08 -27.34
N VAL A 403 -9.82 -0.27 -27.34
CA VAL A 403 -8.93 -0.08 -26.18
C VAL A 403 -8.33 1.36 -26.08
N PHE A 404 -8.49 2.22 -27.10
CA PHE A 404 -7.76 3.51 -27.19
C PHE A 404 -8.52 4.80 -26.84
N GLN A 405 -9.69 4.76 -26.18
CA GLN A 405 -10.41 6.00 -25.81
C GLN A 405 -10.47 6.35 -24.31
N ALA A 406 -9.79 5.63 -23.41
CA ALA A 406 -9.78 6.02 -21.99
C ALA A 406 -8.74 7.14 -21.69
N PRO A 407 -9.14 8.34 -21.20
CA PRO A 407 -8.19 9.37 -20.81
C PRO A 407 -7.46 8.96 -19.54
N MET A 408 -6.12 8.85 -19.62
CA MET A 408 -5.26 8.60 -18.47
C MET A 408 -4.83 9.92 -17.81
N MET A 409 -5.36 10.08 -16.61
CA MET A 409 -5.14 11.12 -15.62
C MET A 409 -3.75 11.00 -14.94
N PRO A 410 -2.97 12.10 -14.74
CA PRO A 410 -1.71 12.09 -13.98
C PRO A 410 -1.97 12.22 -12.45
N ASN A 411 -1.21 11.52 -11.62
CA ASN A 411 -1.24 11.66 -10.15
C ASN A 411 -0.21 12.71 -9.71
N SER A 412 -0.68 13.91 -9.35
CA SER A 412 0.08 14.90 -8.58
C SER A 412 -0.73 15.27 -7.35
N HIS A 413 -0.29 14.95 -6.13
CA HIS A 413 -1.11 15.14 -4.91
C HIS A 413 -1.38 16.62 -4.52
N ALA A 414 -1.05 17.59 -5.37
CA ALA A 414 -1.54 18.96 -5.24
C ALA A 414 -2.85 19.14 -6.04
N PRO A 415 -3.91 19.74 -5.46
CA PRO A 415 -5.12 20.08 -6.20
C PRO A 415 -4.78 21.03 -7.36
N GLN A 416 -5.33 20.74 -8.54
CA GLN A 416 -5.11 21.56 -9.74
C GLN A 416 -5.80 22.93 -9.57
N PRO A 417 -5.25 24.01 -10.13
CA PRO A 417 -5.89 25.32 -10.07
C PRO A 417 -7.25 25.32 -10.80
N PRO A 418 -8.22 26.13 -10.37
CA PRO A 418 -9.54 26.20 -11.00
C PRO A 418 -9.45 26.72 -12.44
N ILE A 419 -10.19 26.09 -13.35
CA ILE A 419 -10.33 26.54 -14.74
C ILE A 419 -11.59 27.40 -14.82
N VAL A 420 -11.42 28.68 -15.17
CA VAL A 420 -12.52 29.65 -15.22
C VAL A 420 -12.87 29.99 -16.66
N HIS A 421 -14.12 29.72 -17.07
CA HIS A 421 -14.69 30.07 -18.36
C HIS A 421 -15.69 31.21 -18.19
N SER A 422 -15.41 32.35 -18.84
CA SER A 422 -16.32 33.51 -18.87
C SER A 422 -17.02 33.60 -20.22
N PHE A 423 -18.31 33.92 -20.19
CA PHE A 423 -19.17 34.04 -21.36
C PHE A 423 -19.86 35.40 -21.42
N ASN A 424 -19.90 35.98 -22.61
CA ASN A 424 -20.52 37.28 -22.86
C ASN A 424 -22.06 37.27 -22.80
N ALA A 425 -22.69 36.10 -22.92
CA ALA A 425 -24.13 35.91 -22.86
C ALA A 425 -24.50 34.63 -22.12
N SER A 426 -25.61 34.68 -21.37
CA SER A 426 -26.14 33.51 -20.64
C SER A 426 -26.50 32.34 -21.57
N THR A 427 -26.93 32.62 -22.81
CA THR A 427 -27.19 31.57 -23.81
C THR A 427 -25.91 30.81 -24.20
N ALA A 428 -24.82 31.52 -24.48
CA ALA A 428 -23.54 30.92 -24.81
C ALA A 428 -22.97 30.08 -23.65
N LEU A 429 -23.19 30.51 -22.40
CA LEU A 429 -22.85 29.74 -21.22
C LEU A 429 -23.66 28.44 -21.15
N ILE A 430 -24.98 28.51 -21.34
CA ILE A 430 -25.87 27.35 -21.28
C ILE A 430 -25.51 26.31 -22.35
N ASP A 431 -25.26 26.74 -23.58
CA ASP A 431 -24.85 25.85 -24.67
C ASP A 431 -23.48 25.20 -24.38
N SER A 432 -22.54 25.99 -23.87
CA SER A 432 -21.20 25.50 -23.52
C SER A 432 -21.20 24.54 -22.33
N LEU A 433 -22.06 24.81 -21.34
CA LEU A 433 -22.28 23.93 -20.19
C LEU A 433 -22.90 22.60 -20.64
N ALA A 434 -23.89 22.63 -21.54
CA ALA A 434 -24.49 21.43 -22.10
C ALA A 434 -23.45 20.56 -22.82
N GLU A 435 -22.61 21.16 -23.68
CA GLU A 435 -21.52 20.45 -24.37
C GLU A 435 -20.49 19.86 -23.38
N PHE A 436 -20.15 20.60 -22.32
CA PHE A 436 -19.27 20.09 -21.26
C PHE A 436 -19.85 18.86 -20.54
N ILE A 437 -21.15 18.89 -20.23
CA ILE A 437 -21.86 17.78 -19.58
C ILE A 437 -21.91 16.57 -20.52
N ILE A 438 -22.26 16.76 -21.79
CA ILE A 438 -22.30 15.68 -22.81
C ILE A 438 -20.92 15.04 -22.97
N LYS A 439 -19.85 15.83 -22.93
CA LYS A 439 -18.48 15.30 -22.97
C LYS A 439 -18.17 14.46 -21.73
N ALA A 440 -18.45 14.98 -20.53
CA ALA A 440 -18.24 14.24 -19.28
C ALA A 440 -19.05 12.93 -19.25
N GLN A 441 -20.28 12.97 -19.75
CA GLN A 441 -21.15 11.82 -19.92
C GLN A 441 -20.58 10.80 -20.91
N THR A 442 -20.14 11.24 -22.09
CA THR A 442 -19.59 10.35 -23.12
C THR A 442 -18.37 9.61 -22.58
N GLU A 443 -17.45 10.33 -21.94
CA GLU A 443 -16.27 9.74 -21.29
C GLU A 443 -16.64 8.71 -20.21
N ALA A 444 -17.69 8.98 -19.42
CA ALA A 444 -18.15 8.09 -18.36
C ALA A 444 -18.83 6.82 -18.91
N ILE A 445 -19.74 6.99 -19.89
CA ILE A 445 -20.47 5.88 -20.53
C ILE A 445 -19.51 4.98 -21.30
N GLU A 446 -18.53 5.54 -22.02
CA GLU A 446 -17.51 4.74 -22.70
C GLU A 446 -16.69 3.89 -21.71
N LYS A 447 -16.40 4.42 -20.52
CA LYS A 447 -15.58 3.73 -19.52
C LYS A 447 -16.35 2.70 -18.69
N ARG A 448 -17.59 3.02 -18.30
CA ARG A 448 -18.35 2.27 -17.28
C ARG A 448 -19.77 1.92 -17.70
N ASN A 449 -20.18 2.26 -18.92
CA ASN A 449 -21.55 2.15 -19.41
C ASN A 449 -22.58 2.79 -18.46
N LYS A 450 -22.16 3.83 -17.73
CA LYS A 450 -22.92 4.52 -16.68
C LYS A 450 -22.35 5.93 -16.49
N PHE A 451 -23.22 6.93 -16.33
CA PHE A 451 -22.85 8.31 -16.01
C PHE A 451 -23.47 8.71 -14.67
N THR A 452 -22.64 8.97 -13.65
CA THR A 452 -23.10 9.43 -12.33
C THR A 452 -22.94 10.93 -12.19
N VAL A 453 -24.05 11.63 -11.95
CA VAL A 453 -24.09 13.09 -11.81
C VAL A 453 -24.81 13.51 -10.53
N ALA A 454 -24.23 14.47 -9.80
CA ALA A 454 -24.88 15.10 -8.65
C ALA A 454 -25.25 16.56 -8.95
N LEU A 455 -26.45 16.97 -8.54
CA LEU A 455 -27.03 18.29 -8.81
C LEU A 455 -27.28 19.06 -7.51
N SER A 456 -26.92 20.34 -7.47
CA SER A 456 -27.36 21.26 -6.41
C SER A 456 -28.64 22.01 -6.79
N GLY A 457 -29.32 22.57 -5.80
CA GLY A 457 -30.47 23.47 -6.02
C GLY A 457 -30.11 24.87 -6.55
N GLY A 458 -31.05 25.82 -6.36
CA GLY A 458 -30.85 27.23 -6.69
C GLY A 458 -31.07 27.55 -8.18
N SER A 459 -30.21 28.39 -8.78
CA SER A 459 -30.36 28.77 -10.19
C SER A 459 -29.78 27.73 -11.16
N LEU A 460 -29.03 26.74 -10.67
CA LEU A 460 -28.33 25.74 -11.49
C LEU A 460 -29.29 24.93 -12.40
N PRO A 461 -30.42 24.37 -11.92
CA PRO A 461 -31.28 23.53 -12.77
C PRO A 461 -31.79 24.25 -14.03
N LYS A 462 -32.04 25.57 -13.94
CA LYS A 462 -32.47 26.40 -15.08
C LYS A 462 -31.41 26.50 -16.18
N MET A 463 -30.14 26.30 -15.84
CA MET A 463 -29.01 26.33 -16.78
C MET A 463 -28.85 25.01 -17.54
N LEU A 464 -29.52 23.93 -17.12
CA LEU A 464 -29.48 22.62 -17.79
C LEU A 464 -30.41 22.52 -19.00
N LYS A 465 -31.22 23.55 -19.27
CA LYS A 465 -32.16 23.58 -20.39
C LYS A 465 -31.52 23.35 -21.77
N GLY A 466 -30.22 23.64 -21.91
CA GLY A 466 -29.45 23.36 -23.12
C GLY A 466 -29.37 21.86 -23.48
N LEU A 467 -29.60 20.97 -22.52
CA LEU A 467 -29.63 19.52 -22.73
C LEU A 467 -30.99 19.01 -23.23
N ILE A 468 -32.09 19.71 -22.95
CA ILE A 468 -33.46 19.25 -23.23
C ILE A 468 -33.70 19.09 -24.74
N SER A 469 -33.11 19.96 -25.56
CA SER A 469 -33.28 19.95 -27.02
C SER A 469 -32.40 18.91 -27.74
N ARG A 470 -31.53 18.19 -27.02
CA ARG A 470 -30.55 17.26 -27.57
C ARG A 470 -31.11 15.83 -27.62
N ARG A 471 -31.11 15.24 -28.81
CA ARG A 471 -31.64 13.88 -29.07
C ARG A 471 -30.56 12.79 -28.98
N ASP A 472 -29.30 13.18 -28.95
CA ASP A 472 -28.10 12.34 -28.94
C ASP A 472 -27.71 11.85 -27.54
N ILE A 473 -28.50 12.17 -26.51
CA ILE A 473 -28.17 11.86 -25.11
C ILE A 473 -28.77 10.50 -24.71
N PRO A 474 -27.94 9.48 -24.35
CA PRO A 474 -28.42 8.21 -23.80
C PRO A 474 -28.88 8.37 -22.34
N TRP A 475 -30.11 8.85 -22.16
CA TRP A 475 -30.73 9.13 -20.85
C TRP A 475 -30.90 7.91 -19.95
N ASP A 476 -30.99 6.70 -20.52
CA ASP A 476 -31.05 5.43 -19.77
C ASP A 476 -29.78 5.13 -18.97
N LYS A 477 -28.67 5.80 -19.30
CA LYS A 477 -27.37 5.66 -18.61
C LYS A 477 -27.10 6.73 -17.56
N TRP A 478 -27.99 7.70 -17.39
CA TRP A 478 -27.84 8.76 -16.39
C TRP A 478 -28.34 8.29 -15.04
N TYR A 479 -27.50 8.44 -14.02
CA TYR A 479 -27.82 8.21 -12.62
C TYR A 479 -27.65 9.52 -11.87
N VAL A 480 -28.77 10.08 -11.41
CA VAL A 480 -28.87 11.44 -10.89
C VAL A 480 -29.00 11.41 -9.38
N TYR A 481 -28.16 12.21 -8.72
CA TYR A 481 -28.11 12.39 -7.27
C TYR A 481 -28.21 13.89 -6.94
N PHE A 482 -28.44 14.21 -5.66
CA PHE A 482 -28.53 15.57 -5.16
C PHE A 482 -27.39 15.84 -4.19
N SER A 483 -26.60 16.88 -4.45
CA SER A 483 -25.45 17.25 -3.60
C SER A 483 -25.89 17.79 -2.24
N ASP A 484 -27.11 18.28 -2.16
CA ASP A 484 -27.79 18.70 -0.96
C ASP A 484 -29.29 18.59 -1.17
N GLU A 485 -30.06 18.40 -0.11
CA GLU A 485 -31.52 18.39 -0.17
C GLU A 485 -32.11 18.90 1.15
N ARG A 486 -33.23 19.60 1.05
CA ARG A 486 -33.97 20.17 2.18
C ARG A 486 -34.91 19.08 2.66
N LEU A 487 -35.00 18.88 3.97
CA LEU A 487 -35.85 17.84 4.55
C LEU A 487 -37.31 18.32 4.60
N VAL A 488 -37.89 18.38 3.41
CA VAL A 488 -39.29 18.68 3.13
C VAL A 488 -39.83 17.64 2.13
N PRO A 489 -41.15 17.48 1.98
CA PRO A 489 -41.73 16.63 0.94
C PRO A 489 -41.16 16.93 -0.46
N LEU A 490 -41.02 15.91 -1.30
CA LEU A 490 -40.40 16.03 -2.64
C LEU A 490 -41.21 16.88 -3.64
N ASP A 491 -42.44 17.26 -3.30
CA ASP A 491 -43.30 18.17 -4.05
C ASP A 491 -43.33 19.59 -3.43
N HIS A 492 -42.65 19.81 -2.31
CA HIS A 492 -42.54 21.10 -1.64
C HIS A 492 -41.68 22.08 -2.43
N GLU A 493 -42.01 23.38 -2.37
CA GLU A 493 -41.31 24.42 -3.15
C GLU A 493 -39.82 24.58 -2.80
N ASP A 494 -39.45 24.27 -1.56
CA ASP A 494 -38.06 24.31 -1.08
C ASP A 494 -37.21 23.07 -1.46
N SER A 495 -37.82 22.01 -2.02
CA SER A 495 -37.09 20.81 -2.41
C SER A 495 -36.23 21.06 -3.66
N ASN A 496 -34.96 20.68 -3.59
CA ASN A 496 -34.04 20.69 -4.72
C ASN A 496 -34.50 19.70 -5.81
N TYR A 497 -35.03 18.53 -5.44
CA TYR A 497 -35.67 17.60 -6.36
C TYR A 497 -36.90 18.21 -7.04
N ALA A 498 -37.82 18.85 -6.31
CA ALA A 498 -39.00 19.49 -6.92
C ALA A 498 -38.59 20.52 -7.99
N LEU A 499 -37.58 21.33 -7.66
CA LEU A 499 -37.00 22.31 -8.57
C LEU A 499 -36.34 21.66 -9.79
N CYS A 500 -35.50 20.64 -9.60
CA CYS A 500 -34.85 19.93 -10.70
C CYS A 500 -35.87 19.20 -11.58
N LYS A 501 -36.92 18.65 -10.98
CA LYS A 501 -38.01 17.99 -11.70
C LYS A 501 -38.75 18.97 -12.60
N LYS A 502 -39.10 20.14 -12.06
CA LYS A 502 -39.79 21.20 -12.80
C LYS A 502 -38.96 21.76 -13.95
N GLU A 503 -37.67 22.03 -13.73
CA GLU A 503 -36.83 22.76 -14.69
C GLU A 503 -36.06 21.85 -15.67
N PHE A 504 -35.85 20.57 -15.32
CA PHE A 504 -35.01 19.66 -16.11
C PHE A 504 -35.56 18.23 -16.21
N LEU A 505 -35.75 17.50 -15.09
CA LEU A 505 -35.97 16.04 -15.14
C LEU A 505 -37.31 15.65 -15.78
N SER A 506 -38.36 16.48 -15.69
CA SER A 506 -39.65 16.21 -16.37
C SER A 506 -39.61 16.44 -17.88
N HIS A 507 -38.52 17.00 -18.41
CA HIS A 507 -38.36 17.29 -19.83
C HIS A 507 -37.44 16.29 -20.54
N VAL A 508 -36.88 15.31 -19.83
CA VAL A 508 -35.93 14.32 -20.37
C VAL A 508 -36.30 12.90 -19.91
N PRO A 509 -36.10 11.87 -20.75
CA PRO A 509 -36.52 10.49 -20.45
C PRO A 509 -35.49 9.71 -19.61
N ILE A 510 -35.11 10.22 -18.43
CA ILE A 510 -34.29 9.47 -17.46
C ILE A 510 -35.18 8.48 -16.71
N PRO A 511 -34.81 7.19 -16.59
CA PRO A 511 -35.59 6.22 -15.81
C PRO A 511 -35.73 6.65 -14.34
N ASP A 512 -36.94 6.58 -13.78
CA ASP A 512 -37.19 6.96 -12.38
C ASP A 512 -36.30 6.20 -11.38
N ALA A 513 -35.99 4.94 -11.68
CA ALA A 513 -35.09 4.11 -10.85
C ALA A 513 -33.65 4.63 -10.78
N ASN A 514 -33.24 5.49 -11.72
CA ASN A 514 -31.92 6.10 -11.75
C ASN A 514 -31.90 7.51 -11.12
N ILE A 515 -33.03 8.00 -10.61
CA ILE A 515 -33.13 9.29 -9.91
C ILE A 515 -33.18 9.02 -8.41
N HIS A 516 -32.08 9.32 -7.71
CA HIS A 516 -31.90 8.97 -6.31
C HIS A 516 -32.16 10.17 -5.39
N THR A 517 -33.26 10.14 -4.64
CA THR A 517 -33.68 11.19 -3.70
C THR A 517 -33.57 10.74 -2.24
N ILE A 518 -33.79 11.67 -1.31
CA ILE A 518 -33.96 11.35 0.12
C ILE A 518 -35.19 10.47 0.38
N ASP A 519 -35.19 9.76 1.50
CA ASP A 519 -36.37 9.04 2.00
C ASP A 519 -37.31 10.01 2.72
N VAL A 520 -38.48 10.26 2.12
CA VAL A 520 -39.51 11.17 2.67
C VAL A 520 -40.13 10.68 3.98
N LYS A 521 -39.84 9.46 4.42
CA LYS A 521 -40.27 8.96 5.74
C LYS A 521 -39.36 9.47 6.87
N LEU A 522 -38.20 10.02 6.54
CA LEU A 522 -37.16 10.44 7.48
C LEU A 522 -37.03 11.97 7.57
N LEU A 523 -38.03 12.73 7.11
CA LEU A 523 -37.95 14.20 7.05
C LEU A 523 -37.79 14.86 8.43
N ASP A 524 -38.16 14.16 9.50
CA ASP A 524 -38.05 14.67 10.87
C ASP A 524 -36.71 14.39 11.55
N ASP A 525 -35.87 13.54 10.95
CA ASP A 525 -34.57 13.12 11.49
C ASP A 525 -33.50 13.32 10.43
N ALA A 526 -32.73 14.42 10.57
CA ALA A 526 -31.74 14.76 9.57
C ALA A 526 -30.60 13.75 9.52
N GLU A 527 -30.22 13.20 10.67
CA GLU A 527 -29.14 12.22 10.81
C GLU A 527 -29.52 10.91 10.09
N GLU A 528 -30.70 10.35 10.35
CA GLU A 528 -31.12 9.12 9.68
C GLU A 528 -31.41 9.36 8.19
N ALA A 529 -31.89 10.55 7.80
CA ALA A 529 -32.04 10.92 6.40
C ALA A 529 -30.68 10.97 5.67
N ALA A 530 -29.65 11.55 6.28
CA ALA A 530 -28.29 11.58 5.75
C ALA A 530 -27.71 10.16 5.63
N ASP A 531 -27.85 9.33 6.67
CA ASP A 531 -27.38 7.95 6.69
C ASP A 531 -28.12 7.07 5.67
N SER A 532 -29.42 7.29 5.47
CA SER A 532 -30.21 6.61 4.44
C SER A 532 -29.72 6.98 3.04
N TYR A 533 -29.47 8.27 2.79
CA TYR A 533 -28.93 8.73 1.51
C TYR A 533 -27.51 8.22 1.26
N GLU A 534 -26.66 8.20 2.30
CA GLU A 534 -25.32 7.62 2.23
C GLU A 534 -25.35 6.12 1.91
N LYS A 535 -26.30 5.35 2.45
CA LYS A 535 -26.50 3.93 2.07
C LYS A 535 -26.84 3.76 0.58
N ILE A 536 -27.57 4.70 -0.02
CA ILE A 536 -27.83 4.69 -1.48
C ILE A 536 -26.50 4.87 -2.22
N LEU A 537 -25.67 5.84 -1.83
CA LEU A 537 -24.35 6.04 -2.43
C LEU A 537 -23.45 4.81 -2.25
N ILE A 538 -23.43 4.19 -1.06
CA ILE A 538 -22.62 3.00 -0.81
C ILE A 538 -23.04 1.86 -1.74
N ARG A 539 -24.35 1.59 -1.89
CA ARG A 539 -24.83 0.53 -2.80
C ARG A 539 -24.39 0.76 -4.25
N GLU A 540 -24.41 2.01 -4.68
CA GLU A 540 -24.15 2.40 -6.07
C GLU A 540 -22.65 2.50 -6.40
N PHE A 541 -21.81 2.89 -5.42
CA PHE A 541 -20.38 3.14 -5.62
C PHE A 541 -19.45 2.09 -5.00
N ALA A 542 -19.91 1.23 -4.07
CA ALA A 542 -19.04 0.29 -3.34
C ALA A 542 -18.80 -1.08 -4.02
N GLN A 543 -18.95 -1.18 -5.34
CA GLN A 543 -18.61 -2.41 -6.06
C GLN A 543 -17.10 -2.48 -6.40
N LYS A 544 -16.44 -3.47 -5.78
CA LYS A 544 -15.18 -4.14 -6.18
C LYS A 544 -13.85 -3.40 -6.14
N ASP A 545 -13.76 -2.10 -5.86
CA ASP A 545 -12.47 -1.41 -5.66
C ASP A 545 -12.43 -0.57 -4.37
N SER A 546 -11.26 -0.59 -3.73
CA SER A 546 -10.91 0.02 -2.44
C SER A 546 -10.85 1.56 -2.45
N ALA A 547 -11.86 2.24 -2.98
CA ALA A 547 -11.97 3.70 -2.92
C ALA A 547 -12.61 4.15 -1.58
N ARG A 548 -11.95 5.07 -0.86
CA ARG A 548 -12.40 5.59 0.46
C ARG A 548 -13.67 6.45 0.36
N PHE A 549 -13.93 7.09 -0.78
CA PHE A 549 -15.03 8.03 -1.03
C PHE A 549 -15.64 7.81 -2.43
N PRO A 550 -16.93 8.16 -2.66
CA PRO A 550 -17.59 7.97 -3.95
C PRO A 550 -17.03 8.94 -4.99
N VAL A 551 -16.66 8.41 -6.16
CA VAL A 551 -16.11 9.19 -7.27
C VAL A 551 -17.21 9.43 -8.31
N PHE A 552 -17.85 10.59 -8.24
CA PHE A 552 -18.81 11.06 -9.25
C PHE A 552 -18.11 11.43 -10.56
N ASP A 553 -18.73 11.15 -11.70
CA ASP A 553 -18.22 11.61 -13.00
C ASP A 553 -18.31 13.14 -13.10
N LEU A 554 -19.39 13.71 -12.56
CA LEU A 554 -19.63 15.14 -12.53
C LEU A 554 -20.47 15.55 -11.31
N ILE A 555 -20.04 16.58 -10.59
CA ILE A 555 -20.87 17.29 -9.61
C ILE A 555 -21.11 18.72 -10.11
N LEU A 556 -22.37 19.10 -10.26
CA LEU A 556 -22.78 20.43 -10.68
C LEU A 556 -23.23 21.23 -9.46
N LEU A 557 -22.56 22.36 -9.21
CA LEU A 557 -22.74 23.18 -8.02
C LEU A 557 -23.12 24.62 -8.36
N GLY A 558 -24.01 25.19 -7.55
CA GLY A 558 -24.26 26.63 -7.48
C GLY A 558 -23.39 27.32 -6.44
N MET A 559 -23.29 28.65 -6.55
CA MET A 559 -22.60 29.51 -5.58
C MET A 559 -23.60 30.47 -4.90
N GLY A 560 -23.62 30.45 -3.57
CA GLY A 560 -24.36 31.40 -2.75
C GLY A 560 -23.82 32.83 -2.78
N PRO A 561 -24.62 33.85 -2.43
CA PRO A 561 -24.14 35.23 -2.32
C PRO A 561 -23.09 35.43 -1.21
N ASP A 562 -23.07 34.54 -0.24
CA ASP A 562 -22.18 34.39 0.93
C ASP A 562 -21.01 33.43 0.67
N GLY A 563 -20.88 32.86 -0.53
CA GLY A 563 -19.83 31.90 -0.87
C GLY A 563 -20.08 30.45 -0.40
N HIS A 564 -21.27 30.16 0.13
CA HIS A 564 -21.72 28.79 0.41
C HIS A 564 -21.96 27.99 -0.88
N THR A 565 -21.88 26.66 -0.80
CA THR A 565 -22.27 25.74 -1.89
C THR A 565 -22.81 24.44 -1.31
N CYS A 566 -23.73 23.76 -2.00
CA CYS A 566 -24.39 22.53 -1.54
C CYS A 566 -24.71 22.52 -0.04
N SER A 567 -25.33 23.57 0.49
CA SER A 567 -25.63 23.73 1.92
C SER A 567 -24.43 23.68 2.90
N LEU A 568 -23.19 23.83 2.44
CA LEU A 568 -22.00 24.11 3.26
C LEU A 568 -21.81 25.62 3.41
N PHE A 569 -22.04 26.16 4.63
CA PHE A 569 -22.06 27.60 4.91
C PHE A 569 -20.75 28.11 5.54
N PRO A 570 -20.34 29.37 5.25
CA PRO A 570 -19.16 29.97 5.88
C PRO A 570 -19.27 29.95 7.42
N GLY A 571 -18.21 29.50 8.10
CA GLY A 571 -18.14 29.44 9.56
C GLY A 571 -18.90 28.29 10.22
N HIS A 572 -19.60 27.45 9.46
CA HIS A 572 -20.30 26.28 10.00
C HIS A 572 -19.31 25.14 10.31
N GLU A 573 -19.59 24.36 11.36
CA GLU A 573 -18.72 23.26 11.80
C GLU A 573 -18.51 22.17 10.73
N LEU A 574 -19.51 21.94 9.86
CA LEU A 574 -19.46 20.95 8.78
C LEU A 574 -18.37 21.22 7.75
N LEU A 575 -17.81 22.43 7.72
CA LEU A 575 -16.63 22.70 6.89
C LEU A 575 -15.42 21.88 7.34
N ASN A 576 -15.40 21.38 8.57
CA ASN A 576 -14.32 20.57 9.14
C ASN A 576 -14.62 19.06 9.13
N GLU A 577 -15.72 18.62 8.52
CA GLU A 577 -16.06 17.20 8.35
C GLU A 577 -15.13 16.54 7.32
N LEU A 578 -14.43 15.47 7.74
CA LEU A 578 -13.37 14.81 6.96
C LEU A 578 -13.67 13.35 6.60
N ASP A 579 -14.72 12.75 7.14
CA ASP A 579 -14.97 11.31 7.03
C ASP A 579 -16.35 10.94 6.48
N ARG A 580 -17.42 11.65 6.85
CA ARG A 580 -18.78 11.35 6.35
C ARG A 580 -18.88 11.62 4.85
N TRP A 581 -19.68 10.85 4.11
CA TRP A 581 -19.97 11.17 2.71
C TRP A 581 -21.14 12.17 2.61
N VAL A 582 -22.17 11.93 3.43
CA VAL A 582 -23.34 12.79 3.57
C VAL A 582 -23.45 13.21 5.03
N ALA A 583 -23.61 14.50 5.28
CA ALA A 583 -23.80 15.05 6.61
C ALA A 583 -25.21 15.68 6.75
N PRO A 584 -25.84 15.54 7.92
CA PRO A 584 -27.04 16.28 8.26
C PRO A 584 -26.71 17.71 8.64
N ILE A 585 -27.70 18.58 8.48
CA ILE A 585 -27.67 19.97 8.96
C ILE A 585 -29.00 20.20 9.64
N GLU A 586 -28.99 20.52 10.94
CA GLU A 586 -30.23 20.87 11.67
C GLU A 586 -30.41 22.38 11.83
N ASP A 587 -29.29 23.10 11.82
CA ASP A 587 -29.14 24.50 12.17
C ASP A 587 -28.72 25.37 10.97
N SER A 588 -29.13 25.00 9.75
CA SER A 588 -28.79 25.77 8.55
C SER A 588 -29.20 27.25 8.75
N PRO A 589 -28.28 28.21 8.48
CA PRO A 589 -28.54 29.64 8.62
C PRO A 589 -29.58 30.17 7.61
N LYS A 590 -30.06 29.30 6.71
CA LYS A 590 -31.15 29.59 5.76
C LYS A 590 -32.31 28.61 5.97
N PRO A 591 -33.57 29.08 5.92
CA PRO A 591 -34.73 28.21 5.99
C PRO A 591 -34.89 27.37 4.70
N PRO A 592 -35.46 26.15 4.78
CA PRO A 592 -35.64 25.34 5.99
C PRO A 592 -34.29 24.98 6.63
N SER A 593 -34.24 24.90 7.97
CA SER A 593 -32.98 24.66 8.70
C SER A 593 -32.48 23.22 8.57
N ARG A 594 -33.40 22.26 8.43
CA ARG A 594 -33.10 20.82 8.30
C ARG A 594 -32.78 20.42 6.86
N ARG A 595 -31.59 19.87 6.64
CA ARG A 595 -31.06 19.50 5.31
C ARG A 595 -30.09 18.32 5.41
N ILE A 596 -29.76 17.73 4.27
CA ILE A 596 -28.57 16.90 4.08
C ILE A 596 -27.62 17.55 3.08
N THR A 597 -26.33 17.24 3.16
CA THR A 597 -25.29 17.77 2.28
C THR A 597 -24.18 16.77 2.00
N PHE A 598 -23.59 16.84 0.80
CA PHE A 598 -22.29 16.26 0.52
C PHE A 598 -21.17 17.04 1.20
N THR A 599 -20.27 16.29 1.83
CA THR A 599 -19.11 16.85 2.54
C THR A 599 -17.94 17.08 1.58
N PHE A 600 -16.92 17.84 2.02
CA PHE A 600 -15.71 18.04 1.21
C PHE A 600 -15.01 16.74 0.78
N PRO A 601 -14.96 15.67 1.60
CA PRO A 601 -14.48 14.38 1.14
C PRO A 601 -15.12 13.88 -0.15
N VAL A 602 -16.45 13.99 -0.33
CA VAL A 602 -17.11 13.59 -1.59
C VAL A 602 -16.78 14.57 -2.70
N LEU A 603 -16.93 15.88 -2.44
CA LEU A 603 -16.70 16.92 -3.44
C LEU A 603 -15.27 16.89 -3.98
N ASN A 604 -14.29 16.61 -3.11
CA ASN A 604 -12.87 16.61 -3.45
C ASN A 604 -12.35 15.27 -3.98
N HIS A 605 -13.21 14.24 -4.10
CA HIS A 605 -12.88 12.98 -4.79
C HIS A 605 -13.62 12.81 -6.13
N ALA A 606 -14.48 13.76 -6.51
CA ALA A 606 -15.15 13.75 -7.80
C ALA A 606 -14.17 13.90 -8.98
N ALA A 607 -14.48 13.25 -10.11
CA ALA A 607 -13.68 13.36 -11.32
C ALA A 607 -13.74 14.76 -11.93
N LYS A 608 -14.92 15.40 -11.90
CA LYS A 608 -15.12 16.79 -12.31
C LYS A 608 -16.12 17.46 -11.37
N VAL A 609 -15.82 18.70 -10.97
CA VAL A 609 -16.78 19.58 -10.30
C VAL A 609 -16.94 20.83 -11.17
N ALA A 610 -18.17 21.24 -11.47
CA ALA A 610 -18.42 22.47 -12.21
C ALA A 610 -19.34 23.40 -11.41
N PHE A 611 -18.82 24.59 -11.09
CA PHE A 611 -19.59 25.68 -10.53
C PHE A 611 -20.24 26.50 -11.65
N VAL A 612 -21.52 26.83 -11.47
CA VAL A 612 -22.26 27.72 -12.37
C VAL A 612 -22.71 28.97 -11.60
N ALA A 613 -22.23 30.13 -12.01
CA ALA A 613 -22.54 31.41 -11.34
C ALA A 613 -22.74 32.54 -12.36
N THR A 614 -23.96 33.07 -12.43
CA THR A 614 -24.37 34.08 -13.41
C THR A 614 -24.97 35.31 -12.74
N GLY A 615 -24.81 36.48 -13.37
CA GLY A 615 -25.40 37.75 -12.97
C GLY A 615 -24.58 38.58 -11.97
N GLU A 616 -24.86 39.88 -11.93
CA GLU A 616 -24.10 40.87 -11.15
C GLU A 616 -24.10 40.62 -9.64
N GLY A 617 -25.11 39.93 -9.11
CA GLY A 617 -25.18 39.57 -7.68
C GLY A 617 -24.03 38.68 -7.21
N LYS A 618 -23.22 38.11 -8.12
CA LYS A 618 -22.03 37.29 -7.82
C LYS A 618 -20.71 38.03 -7.95
N LYS A 619 -20.75 39.26 -8.50
CA LYS A 619 -19.59 40.09 -8.86
C LYS A 619 -18.60 40.34 -7.73
N ASN A 620 -19.10 40.58 -6.52
CA ASN A 620 -18.26 40.88 -5.36
C ASN A 620 -17.75 39.62 -4.65
N MET A 621 -18.42 38.47 -4.84
CA MET A 621 -18.09 37.23 -4.13
C MET A 621 -17.11 36.34 -4.91
N LEU A 622 -17.21 36.32 -6.25
CA LEU A 622 -16.31 35.52 -7.09
C LEU A 622 -14.81 35.85 -6.88
N PRO A 623 -14.37 37.13 -6.77
CA PRO A 623 -12.97 37.44 -6.47
C PRO A 623 -12.49 36.87 -5.13
N ARG A 624 -13.33 36.90 -4.09
CA ARG A 624 -13.00 36.32 -2.78
C ARG A 624 -12.81 34.80 -2.83
N ILE A 625 -13.38 34.13 -3.82
CA ILE A 625 -13.29 32.67 -3.98
C ILE A 625 -12.13 32.28 -4.90
N LEU A 626 -11.95 33.02 -6.01
CA LEU A 626 -11.00 32.69 -7.08
C LEU A 626 -9.65 33.41 -6.91
N ASP A 627 -9.67 34.68 -6.50
CA ASP A 627 -8.48 35.52 -6.38
C ASP A 627 -7.90 35.50 -4.94
N HIS A 628 -8.77 35.36 -3.93
CA HIS A 628 -8.41 35.30 -2.50
C HIS A 628 -8.81 33.99 -1.81
N PRO A 629 -8.43 32.82 -2.38
CA PRO A 629 -8.89 31.53 -1.89
C PRO A 629 -8.47 31.21 -0.45
N GLU A 630 -7.48 31.91 0.10
CA GLU A 630 -7.02 31.87 1.49
C GLU A 630 -8.08 32.28 2.52
N GLU A 631 -9.13 33.01 2.11
CA GLU A 631 -10.26 33.33 2.99
C GLU A 631 -11.04 32.08 3.44
N GLY A 632 -10.82 30.94 2.80
CA GLY A 632 -11.35 29.65 3.25
C GLY A 632 -12.87 29.51 3.10
N LEU A 633 -13.50 30.29 2.22
CA LEU A 633 -14.93 30.20 1.93
C LEU A 633 -15.30 28.81 1.36
N PRO A 634 -16.52 28.30 1.59
CA PRO A 634 -16.88 26.93 1.20
C PRO A 634 -16.60 26.60 -0.28
N CYS A 635 -16.93 27.51 -1.20
CA CYS A 635 -16.63 27.32 -2.63
C CYS A 635 -15.11 27.24 -2.95
N SER A 636 -14.24 27.97 -2.22
CA SER A 636 -12.79 27.96 -2.47
C SER A 636 -12.10 26.72 -1.90
N ARG A 637 -12.79 25.99 -1.01
CA ARG A 637 -12.36 24.72 -0.40
C ARG A 637 -12.72 23.49 -1.23
N VAL A 638 -13.60 23.63 -2.23
CA VAL A 638 -13.87 22.56 -3.21
C VAL A 638 -12.70 22.49 -4.20
N ARG A 639 -11.79 21.56 -3.94
CA ARG A 639 -10.55 21.32 -4.67
C ARG A 639 -10.37 19.82 -4.88
N PRO A 640 -10.99 19.25 -5.93
CA PRO A 640 -10.80 17.85 -6.28
C PRO A 640 -9.33 17.46 -6.34
N LEU A 641 -9.00 16.39 -5.62
CA LEU A 641 -7.67 15.81 -5.60
C LEU A 641 -7.36 15.27 -6.98
N SER A 642 -6.11 15.44 -7.40
CA SER A 642 -5.66 14.90 -8.68
C SER A 642 -6.01 13.40 -8.76
N PRO A 643 -6.76 13.01 -9.79
CA PRO A 643 -6.86 13.74 -11.04
C PRO A 643 -8.14 14.57 -11.28
N GLY A 644 -8.96 14.75 -10.26
CA GLY A 644 -10.14 15.61 -10.32
C GLY A 644 -9.79 17.06 -10.68
N GLN A 645 -10.74 17.74 -11.32
CA GLN A 645 -10.60 19.12 -11.76
C GLN A 645 -11.87 19.92 -11.44
N VAL A 646 -11.70 21.15 -10.97
CA VAL A 646 -12.79 22.11 -10.79
C VAL A 646 -12.86 23.10 -11.96
N TYR A 647 -14.08 23.35 -12.44
CA TYR A 647 -14.42 24.25 -13.53
C TYR A 647 -15.40 25.31 -13.04
N TRP A 648 -15.27 26.53 -13.55
CA TRP A 648 -16.21 27.62 -13.29
C TRP A 648 -16.81 28.10 -14.61
N PHE A 649 -18.13 28.03 -14.74
CA PHE A 649 -18.90 28.60 -15.85
C PHE A 649 -19.58 29.86 -15.35
N VAL A 650 -19.06 31.02 -15.77
CA VAL A 650 -19.51 32.33 -15.31
C VAL A 650 -19.85 33.24 -16.49
N ASP A 651 -20.78 34.18 -16.31
CA ASP A 651 -20.98 35.25 -17.29
C ASP A 651 -20.10 36.48 -16.99
N ASP A 652 -19.93 37.36 -17.97
CA ASP A 652 -19.11 38.56 -17.82
C ASP A 652 -19.65 39.49 -16.71
N ALA A 653 -20.97 39.49 -16.48
CA ALA A 653 -21.60 40.24 -15.39
C ALA A 653 -21.11 39.75 -14.02
N ALA A 654 -21.09 38.44 -13.79
CA ALA A 654 -20.59 37.81 -12.57
C ALA A 654 -19.06 37.92 -12.44
N SER A 655 -18.31 37.77 -13.52
CA SER A 655 -16.84 37.67 -13.47
C SER A 655 -16.10 38.99 -13.67
N SER A 656 -16.81 40.12 -13.76
CA SER A 656 -16.23 41.42 -14.14
C SER A 656 -15.12 41.93 -13.21
N LEU A 657 -15.11 41.53 -11.93
CA LEU A 657 -14.06 41.90 -10.96
C LEU A 657 -12.99 40.80 -10.74
N VAL A 658 -13.15 39.63 -11.36
CA VAL A 658 -12.24 38.49 -11.16
C VAL A 658 -10.93 38.73 -11.91
N GLN A 659 -9.81 38.62 -11.19
CA GLN A 659 -8.45 38.76 -11.72
C GLN A 659 -7.86 37.42 -12.18
N HIS A 660 -8.37 36.30 -11.65
CA HIS A 660 -7.95 34.95 -12.02
C HIS A 660 -8.05 34.73 -13.53
N THR A 661 -7.09 33.98 -14.07
CA THR A 661 -6.95 33.83 -15.51
C THR A 661 -8.18 33.14 -16.13
N LYS A 662 -8.90 33.88 -16.96
CA LYS A 662 -10.05 33.37 -17.71
C LYS A 662 -9.55 32.57 -18.91
N THR A 663 -9.90 31.30 -18.96
CA THR A 663 -9.56 30.39 -20.05
C THR A 663 -10.67 30.40 -21.09
N PRO A 664 -10.39 30.69 -22.38
CA PRO A 664 -11.40 30.57 -23.43
C PRO A 664 -11.92 29.13 -23.49
N PHE A 665 -13.24 28.95 -23.48
CA PHE A 665 -13.83 27.64 -23.68
C PHE A 665 -13.64 27.22 -25.13
N LYS A 666 -12.60 26.42 -25.41
CA LYS A 666 -12.33 25.89 -26.76
C LYS A 666 -13.03 24.55 -26.94
N LEU A 667 -14.14 24.56 -27.66
CA LEU A 667 -14.64 23.33 -28.28
C LEU A 667 -13.64 22.88 -29.35
N PHE A 668 -13.15 21.64 -29.25
CA PHE A 668 -12.74 20.92 -30.45
C PHE A 668 -14.01 20.63 -31.25
N ARG A 669 -14.46 21.60 -32.05
CA ARG A 669 -15.33 21.28 -33.18
C ARG A 669 -14.49 20.45 -34.15
N ALA A 670 -14.65 19.13 -34.14
CA ALA A 670 -14.66 18.47 -35.43
C ALA A 670 -15.80 19.17 -36.22
N PRO A 671 -15.55 19.70 -37.43
CA PRO A 671 -16.62 20.32 -38.19
C PRO A 671 -17.75 19.28 -38.34
N PRO A 672 -19.02 19.69 -38.24
CA PRO A 672 -20.11 18.78 -38.57
C PRO A 672 -19.90 18.40 -40.03
N LEU A 673 -19.59 17.14 -40.28
CA LEU A 673 -19.78 16.57 -41.60
C LEU A 673 -21.29 16.59 -41.83
N ASP A 674 -21.73 17.59 -42.59
CA ASP A 674 -23.09 17.67 -43.11
C ASP A 674 -23.29 16.49 -44.07
N PHE A 675 -23.75 15.36 -43.54
CA PHE A 675 -24.01 14.14 -44.29
C PHE A 675 -25.23 14.26 -45.23
N HIS A 676 -25.90 15.42 -45.27
CA HIS A 676 -27.03 15.62 -46.18
C HIS A 676 -26.65 16.04 -47.61
N THR A 677 -25.40 16.44 -47.88
CA THR A 677 -24.95 16.82 -49.24
C THR A 677 -23.97 15.84 -49.90
N LEU A 678 -23.64 14.72 -49.24
CA LEU A 678 -22.74 13.68 -49.79
C LEU A 678 -23.40 12.30 -49.97
N GLY A 679 -24.74 12.24 -49.88
CA GLY A 679 -25.50 11.00 -49.97
C GLY A 679 -25.62 10.35 -51.35
N ALA A 680 -25.27 11.05 -52.45
CA ALA A 680 -25.46 10.52 -53.80
C ALA A 680 -24.16 10.17 -54.55
N ALA A 681 -23.04 10.86 -54.28
CA ALA A 681 -21.78 10.66 -55.01
C ALA A 681 -20.78 9.75 -54.27
N GLY A 682 -20.78 9.75 -52.92
CA GLY A 682 -19.86 8.94 -52.12
C GLY A 682 -20.20 7.45 -52.09
N LEU A 683 -21.49 7.11 -52.18
CA LEU A 683 -21.93 5.71 -52.19
C LEU A 683 -21.51 4.96 -53.47
N ALA A 684 -21.33 5.65 -54.61
CA ALA A 684 -20.93 5.00 -55.85
C ALA A 684 -19.44 4.56 -55.87
N LEU A 685 -18.57 5.25 -55.12
CA LEU A 685 -17.14 4.94 -55.03
C LEU A 685 -16.81 3.88 -53.98
N MET A 686 -17.63 3.74 -52.93
CA MET A 686 -17.45 2.71 -51.89
C MET A 686 -17.73 1.29 -52.38
N TYR A 687 -18.47 1.11 -53.48
CA TYR A 687 -18.73 -0.21 -54.06
C TYR A 687 -17.61 -0.71 -55.01
N SER A 688 -16.53 0.06 -55.23
CA SER A 688 -15.49 -0.30 -56.21
C SER A 688 -14.12 -0.65 -55.63
N PHE A 689 -13.90 -0.55 -54.32
CA PHE A 689 -12.64 -0.92 -53.68
C PHE A 689 -12.84 -2.00 -52.62
N SER A 690 -12.00 -3.03 -52.67
CA SER A 690 -12.04 -4.11 -51.69
C SER A 690 -11.73 -3.55 -50.29
N SER A 691 -12.28 -4.14 -49.24
CA SER A 691 -12.15 -3.70 -47.84
C SER A 691 -10.69 -3.53 -47.37
N ILE A 692 -9.75 -4.17 -48.09
CA ILE A 692 -8.31 -4.12 -47.85
C ILE A 692 -7.70 -2.80 -48.36
N ASP A 693 -8.16 -2.30 -49.51
CA ASP A 693 -7.64 -1.08 -50.15
C ASP A 693 -8.04 0.18 -49.36
N PHE A 694 -9.23 0.16 -48.74
CA PHE A 694 -9.72 1.25 -47.90
C PHE A 694 -8.95 1.37 -46.57
N VAL A 695 -8.66 0.22 -45.94
CA VAL A 695 -7.82 0.17 -44.73
C VAL A 695 -6.38 0.59 -45.08
N ALA A 696 -5.83 0.14 -46.21
CA ALA A 696 -4.51 0.56 -46.68
C ALA A 696 -4.45 2.07 -46.94
N LEU A 697 -5.49 2.66 -47.53
CA LEU A 697 -5.58 4.09 -47.80
C LEU A 697 -5.68 4.93 -46.52
N ILE A 698 -6.52 4.53 -45.55
CA ILE A 698 -6.60 5.23 -44.25
C ILE A 698 -5.28 5.08 -43.50
N THR A 699 -4.68 3.90 -43.49
CA THR A 699 -3.39 3.68 -42.83
C THR A 699 -2.29 4.53 -43.48
N ALA A 700 -2.29 4.63 -44.82
CA ALA A 700 -1.36 5.49 -45.56
C ALA A 700 -1.61 6.98 -45.28
N LEU A 701 -2.87 7.43 -45.22
CA LEU A 701 -3.21 8.83 -44.91
C LEU A 701 -2.91 9.19 -43.45
N SER A 702 -3.14 8.29 -42.50
CA SER A 702 -2.74 8.46 -41.10
C SER A 702 -1.22 8.46 -40.94
N PHE A 703 -0.50 7.62 -41.70
CA PHE A 703 0.96 7.61 -41.73
C PHE A 703 1.52 8.90 -42.33
N VAL A 704 0.95 9.38 -43.44
CA VAL A 704 1.28 10.68 -44.03
C VAL A 704 0.99 11.81 -43.04
N TRP A 705 -0.17 11.82 -42.37
CA TRP A 705 -0.47 12.82 -41.35
C TRP A 705 0.53 12.79 -40.18
N LEU A 706 0.89 11.61 -39.67
CA LEU A 706 1.91 11.43 -38.63
C LEU A 706 3.31 11.92 -39.05
N VAL A 707 3.71 11.62 -40.29
CA VAL A 707 5.01 12.02 -40.85
C VAL A 707 5.08 13.53 -41.10
N PHE A 708 3.98 14.17 -41.51
CA PHE A 708 3.94 15.60 -41.82
C PHE A 708 3.60 16.51 -40.62
N HIS A 709 2.87 16.03 -39.60
CA HIS A 709 2.64 16.78 -38.34
C HIS A 709 3.66 16.45 -37.22
N GLY A 710 4.43 15.37 -37.34
CA GLY A 710 5.40 14.90 -36.33
C GLY A 710 6.68 15.74 -36.20
N LYS A 711 7.01 16.59 -37.17
CA LYS A 711 8.21 17.46 -37.14
C LYS A 711 8.02 18.72 -36.31
N ARG A 712 7.50 18.60 -35.08
CA ARG A 712 7.65 19.67 -34.08
C ARG A 712 9.05 19.58 -33.49
N LEU A 713 9.79 20.69 -33.52
CA LEU A 713 11.13 20.75 -32.93
C LEU A 713 11.07 20.30 -31.45
N PRO A 714 12.01 19.45 -31.01
CA PRO A 714 12.07 19.02 -29.61
C PRO A 714 12.21 20.19 -28.63
N ILE A 715 11.56 20.09 -27.47
CA ILE A 715 11.72 21.06 -26.40
C ILE A 715 13.05 20.79 -25.70
N ARG A 716 13.91 21.80 -25.64
CA ARG A 716 15.22 21.69 -24.98
C ARG A 716 15.08 21.33 -23.51
N ARG A 717 16.06 20.59 -22.98
CA ARG A 717 16.09 20.10 -21.59
C ARG A 717 14.86 19.29 -21.20
N THR A 718 14.30 18.55 -22.16
CA THR A 718 13.19 17.63 -21.91
C THR A 718 13.60 16.20 -22.22
N ILE A 719 13.32 15.27 -21.31
CA ILE A 719 13.72 13.86 -21.45
C ILE A 719 12.60 12.91 -21.03
N ALA A 720 12.37 11.86 -21.82
CA ALA A 720 11.52 10.73 -21.44
C ALA A 720 12.40 9.56 -20.95
N VAL A 721 12.19 9.13 -19.71
CA VAL A 721 12.83 7.94 -19.12
C VAL A 721 11.84 6.79 -19.19
N VAL A 722 12.10 5.79 -20.03
CA VAL A 722 11.16 4.71 -20.37
C VAL A 722 11.57 3.39 -19.71
N VAL A 723 10.65 2.85 -18.91
CA VAL A 723 10.75 1.55 -18.24
C VAL A 723 9.53 0.71 -18.65
N LEU A 724 9.71 -0.27 -19.52
CA LEU A 724 8.62 -1.21 -19.88
C LEU A 724 8.47 -2.31 -18.80
N GLY A 725 8.14 -1.88 -17.59
CA GLY A 725 8.10 -2.68 -16.36
C GLY A 725 7.62 -1.84 -15.18
N ASP A 726 7.61 -2.43 -13.98
CA ASP A 726 7.30 -1.70 -12.75
C ASP A 726 8.45 -0.74 -12.41
N VAL A 727 8.17 0.56 -12.40
CA VAL A 727 9.18 1.61 -12.18
C VAL A 727 9.79 1.50 -10.79
N GLY A 728 8.98 1.18 -9.77
CA GLY A 728 9.46 1.05 -8.39
C GLY A 728 10.42 -0.14 -8.19
N ARG A 729 10.53 -1.03 -9.18
CA ARG A 729 11.46 -2.17 -9.19
C ARG A 729 12.68 -1.96 -10.09
N SER A 730 12.90 -0.74 -10.58
CA SER A 730 14.02 -0.39 -11.46
C SER A 730 14.87 0.73 -10.85
N PRO A 731 15.69 0.45 -9.81
CA PRO A 731 16.46 1.47 -9.08
C PRO A 731 17.34 2.35 -9.98
N ARG A 732 18.11 1.74 -10.89
CA ARG A 732 18.99 2.47 -11.84
C ARG A 732 18.23 3.53 -12.65
N MET A 733 17.04 3.19 -13.13
CA MET A 733 16.19 4.11 -13.91
C MET A 733 15.57 5.20 -13.04
N MET A 734 15.24 4.88 -11.78
CA MET A 734 14.84 5.87 -10.79
C MET A 734 15.97 6.86 -10.51
N TYR A 735 17.21 6.40 -10.40
CA TYR A 735 18.37 7.27 -10.17
C TYR A 735 18.71 8.13 -11.40
N HIS A 736 18.59 7.59 -12.62
CA HIS A 736 18.67 8.40 -13.84
C HIS A 736 17.62 9.52 -13.83
N ALA A 737 16.36 9.20 -13.54
CA ALA A 737 15.28 10.19 -13.50
C ALA A 737 15.51 11.26 -12.43
N GLN A 738 16.00 10.86 -11.25
CA GLN A 738 16.40 11.78 -10.19
C GLN A 738 17.52 12.72 -10.63
N SER A 739 18.65 12.19 -11.12
CA SER A 739 19.80 13.00 -11.54
C SER A 739 19.46 13.96 -12.69
N LEU A 740 18.58 13.55 -13.62
CA LEU A 740 18.08 14.40 -14.69
C LEU A 740 17.23 15.57 -14.15
N ALA A 741 16.28 15.29 -13.25
CA ALA A 741 15.42 16.30 -12.65
C ALA A 741 16.20 17.29 -11.77
N GLU A 742 17.17 16.81 -10.99
CA GLU A 742 18.10 17.62 -10.19
C GLU A 742 18.99 18.50 -11.07
N ASN A 743 19.37 18.04 -12.26
CA ASN A 743 20.09 18.83 -13.27
C ASN A 743 19.17 19.69 -14.14
N HIS A 744 17.96 20.00 -13.67
CA HIS A 744 16.98 20.89 -14.30
C HIS A 744 16.49 20.43 -15.68
N PHE A 745 16.42 19.13 -15.94
CA PHE A 745 15.65 18.59 -17.06
C PHE A 745 14.19 18.39 -16.67
N SER A 746 13.26 18.79 -17.54
CA SER A 746 11.87 18.36 -17.47
C SER A 746 11.82 16.86 -17.79
N THR A 747 11.60 16.05 -16.76
CA THR A 747 11.81 14.61 -16.80
C THR A 747 10.47 13.88 -16.75
N TYR A 748 10.17 13.10 -17.79
CA TYR A 748 8.96 12.28 -17.90
C TYR A 748 9.30 10.82 -17.65
N LEU A 749 8.87 10.26 -16.51
CA LEU A 749 9.13 8.88 -16.13
C LEU A 749 7.97 7.98 -16.57
N ILE A 750 8.21 7.11 -17.54
CA ILE A 750 7.20 6.28 -18.21
C ILE A 750 7.36 4.81 -17.79
N GLY A 751 6.32 4.20 -17.22
CA GLY A 751 6.32 2.77 -16.87
C GLY A 751 5.09 2.33 -16.08
N TYR A 752 5.04 1.12 -15.54
CA TYR A 752 3.93 0.67 -14.69
C TYR A 752 4.10 1.17 -13.25
N SER A 753 3.02 1.66 -12.65
CA SER A 753 2.99 2.20 -11.27
C SER A 753 2.55 1.15 -10.25
N GLY A 754 3.32 0.06 -10.13
CA GLY A 754 2.98 -1.09 -9.28
C GLY A 754 3.58 -1.03 -7.88
N SER A 755 4.84 -0.62 -7.76
CA SER A 755 5.57 -0.51 -6.50
C SER A 755 5.88 0.94 -6.16
N THR A 756 6.02 1.26 -4.87
CA THR A 756 6.22 2.63 -4.41
C THR A 756 7.56 3.20 -4.85
N LEU A 757 7.58 4.41 -5.41
CA LEU A 757 8.80 5.11 -5.83
C LEU A 757 9.68 5.49 -4.63
N ILE A 758 10.99 5.64 -4.82
CA ILE A 758 11.87 6.20 -3.78
C ILE A 758 11.39 7.60 -3.36
N LYS A 759 11.54 7.93 -2.07
CA LYS A 759 11.01 9.18 -1.48
C LYS A 759 11.45 10.43 -2.27
N ALA A 760 12.72 10.49 -2.66
CA ALA A 760 13.30 11.59 -3.43
C ALA A 760 12.53 11.89 -4.74
N LEU A 761 12.05 10.87 -5.46
CA LEU A 761 11.32 11.08 -6.71
C LEU A 761 9.90 11.65 -6.51
N ARG A 762 9.30 11.47 -5.35
CA ARG A 762 7.92 11.94 -5.07
C ARG A 762 7.88 13.44 -4.78
N GLU A 763 9.03 14.02 -4.42
CA GLU A 763 9.16 15.40 -3.95
C GLU A 763 9.80 16.32 -5.02
N LEU A 764 10.26 15.77 -6.15
CA LEU A 764 10.95 16.54 -7.20
C LEU A 764 9.97 17.24 -8.16
N PRO A 765 9.99 18.58 -8.25
CA PRO A 765 9.00 19.34 -9.03
C PRO A 765 9.18 19.23 -10.55
N ASN A 766 10.37 18.88 -11.04
CA ASN A 766 10.68 18.76 -12.47
C ASN A 766 10.46 17.34 -13.02
N LEU A 767 9.84 16.46 -12.23
CA LEU A 767 9.59 15.08 -12.61
C LEU A 767 8.08 14.80 -12.73
N THR A 768 7.67 14.24 -13.86
CA THR A 768 6.28 13.85 -14.13
C THR A 768 6.21 12.35 -14.41
N MET A 769 5.40 11.62 -13.65
CA MET A 769 5.17 10.20 -13.89
C MET A 769 4.04 10.00 -14.91
N LEU A 770 4.30 9.23 -15.96
CA LEU A 770 3.34 8.87 -17.00
C LEU A 770 3.11 7.35 -17.01
N PRO A 771 2.05 6.85 -16.36
CA PRO A 771 1.85 5.41 -16.24
C PRO A 771 1.48 4.78 -17.58
N LEU A 772 2.08 3.62 -17.87
CA LEU A 772 1.69 2.75 -18.99
C LEU A 772 0.48 1.91 -18.61
N THR A 773 -0.35 1.60 -19.61
CA THR A 773 -1.50 0.71 -19.45
C THR A 773 -1.02 -0.74 -19.44
N PRO A 774 -1.19 -1.51 -18.35
CA PRO A 774 -0.78 -2.91 -18.33
C PRO A 774 -1.69 -3.74 -19.25
N PRO A 775 -1.16 -4.80 -19.90
CA PRO A 775 -2.00 -5.73 -20.64
C PRO A 775 -3.02 -6.39 -19.70
N PRO A 776 -4.23 -6.70 -20.19
CA PRO A 776 -5.28 -7.32 -19.38
C PRO A 776 -4.81 -8.59 -18.65
N ARG A 777 -5.19 -8.73 -17.38
CA ARG A 777 -4.71 -9.81 -16.49
C ARG A 777 -4.97 -11.22 -17.04
N PHE A 778 -6.06 -11.41 -17.81
CA PHE A 778 -6.40 -12.71 -18.41
C PHE A 778 -5.38 -13.22 -19.43
N ILE A 779 -4.62 -12.33 -20.10
CA ILE A 779 -3.58 -12.72 -21.06
C ILE A 779 -2.41 -13.43 -20.34
N GLY A 780 -2.17 -13.07 -19.07
CA GLY A 780 -1.15 -13.68 -18.22
C GLY A 780 -1.57 -14.99 -17.55
N SER A 781 -2.88 -15.29 -17.48
CA SER A 781 -3.43 -16.51 -16.86
C SER A 781 -3.70 -17.64 -17.85
N LEU A 782 -3.30 -17.48 -19.12
CA LEU A 782 -3.51 -18.50 -20.16
C LEU A 782 -2.59 -19.72 -19.98
N PRO A 783 -3.08 -20.96 -20.24
CA PRO A 783 -2.28 -22.19 -20.22
C PRO A 783 -1.02 -22.11 -21.10
N ARG A 784 0.06 -22.81 -20.72
CA ARG A 784 1.36 -22.80 -21.43
C ARG A 784 1.27 -23.09 -22.94
N GLN A 785 0.30 -23.89 -23.37
CA GLN A 785 0.08 -24.24 -24.78
C GLN A 785 -0.50 -23.06 -25.60
N LEU A 786 -1.27 -22.17 -24.94
CA LEU A 786 -1.87 -20.97 -25.55
C LEU A 786 -0.95 -19.73 -25.45
N PHE A 787 0.14 -19.81 -24.69
CA PHE A 787 1.13 -18.73 -24.54
C PHE A 787 1.69 -18.24 -25.89
N ILE A 788 1.85 -19.13 -26.87
CA ILE A 788 2.35 -18.79 -28.22
C ILE A 788 1.38 -17.86 -28.97
N LEU A 789 0.07 -17.97 -28.72
CA LEU A 789 -0.97 -17.12 -29.32
C LEU A 789 -1.19 -15.84 -28.48
N ALA A 790 -1.03 -15.92 -27.16
CA ALA A 790 -1.23 -14.81 -26.24
C ALA A 790 -0.07 -13.80 -26.23
N ALA A 791 1.17 -14.27 -26.40
CA ALA A 791 2.36 -13.44 -26.33
C ALA A 791 2.40 -12.33 -27.40
N PRO A 792 2.04 -12.57 -28.69
CA PRO A 792 1.92 -11.52 -29.69
C PRO A 792 0.87 -10.46 -29.34
N VAL A 793 -0.27 -10.86 -28.77
CA VAL A 793 -1.34 -9.92 -28.36
C VAL A 793 -0.88 -9.05 -27.20
N LYS A 794 -0.26 -9.67 -26.18
CA LYS A 794 0.37 -8.93 -25.08
C LYS A 794 1.37 -7.90 -25.60
N LEU A 795 2.24 -8.33 -26.53
CA LEU A 795 3.26 -7.48 -27.13
C LEU A 795 2.65 -6.31 -27.91
N ALA A 796 1.57 -6.55 -28.65
CA ALA A 796 0.84 -5.52 -29.39
C ALA A 796 0.24 -4.47 -28.44
N ILE A 797 -0.43 -4.89 -27.36
CA ILE A 797 -1.00 -3.96 -26.37
C ILE A 797 0.09 -3.10 -25.73
N GLN A 798 1.20 -3.72 -25.33
CA GLN A 798 2.34 -3.00 -24.77
C GLN A 798 2.94 -2.02 -25.78
N ALA A 799 3.05 -2.43 -27.05
CA ALA A 799 3.58 -1.59 -28.11
C ALA A 799 2.72 -0.35 -28.35
N ILE A 800 1.40 -0.53 -28.42
CA ILE A 800 0.50 0.60 -28.69
C ILE A 800 0.41 1.52 -27.47
N SER A 801 0.34 0.99 -26.24
CA SER A 801 0.35 1.83 -25.02
C SER A 801 1.61 2.70 -24.92
N LEU A 802 2.77 2.13 -25.27
CA LEU A 802 4.04 2.86 -25.28
C LEU A 802 4.08 3.92 -26.39
N LEU A 803 3.70 3.56 -27.63
CA LEU A 803 3.63 4.52 -28.74
C LEU A 803 2.66 5.65 -28.45
N TRP A 804 1.48 5.33 -27.92
CA TRP A 804 0.47 6.32 -27.57
C TRP A 804 1.00 7.34 -26.56
N THR A 805 1.65 6.85 -25.51
CA THR A 805 2.23 7.71 -24.47
C THR A 805 3.34 8.59 -25.06
N LEU A 806 4.25 8.00 -25.82
CA LEU A 806 5.40 8.69 -26.41
C LEU A 806 5.05 9.63 -27.56
N LEU A 807 3.90 9.47 -28.24
CA LEU A 807 3.48 10.33 -29.35
C LEU A 807 2.47 11.41 -28.91
N PHE A 808 1.57 11.10 -27.97
CA PHE A 808 0.39 11.93 -27.70
C PHE A 808 0.24 12.43 -26.25
N ARG A 809 0.83 11.76 -25.25
CA ARG A 809 0.65 12.16 -23.83
C ARG A 809 1.73 13.10 -23.29
N MET A 810 2.72 13.44 -24.11
CA MET A 810 3.82 14.31 -23.70
C MET A 810 4.30 15.22 -24.85
N PRO A 811 4.85 16.41 -24.54
CA PRO A 811 5.53 17.23 -25.53
C PRO A 811 6.70 16.48 -26.15
N THR A 812 7.21 16.95 -27.30
CA THR A 812 8.32 16.29 -27.98
C THR A 812 9.58 16.42 -27.14
N PRO A 813 10.11 15.32 -26.55
CA PRO A 813 11.29 15.41 -25.72
C PRO A 813 12.53 15.57 -26.60
N GLU A 814 13.57 16.22 -26.08
CA GLU A 814 14.88 16.27 -26.71
C GLU A 814 15.54 14.89 -26.68
N TYR A 815 15.42 14.19 -25.55
CA TYR A 815 16.01 12.87 -25.34
C TYR A 815 14.96 11.82 -24.96
N ILE A 816 15.14 10.58 -25.40
CA ILE A 816 14.43 9.41 -24.88
C ILE A 816 15.48 8.46 -24.32
N LEU A 817 15.46 8.19 -23.02
CA LEU A 817 16.34 7.26 -22.33
C LEU A 817 15.59 5.96 -22.04
N VAL A 818 16.12 4.83 -22.51
CA VAL A 818 15.52 3.50 -22.33
C VAL A 818 16.50 2.53 -21.69
N GLN A 819 16.00 1.67 -20.80
CA GLN A 819 16.78 0.54 -20.27
C GLN A 819 16.65 -0.67 -21.20
N ASN A 820 17.77 -1.33 -21.50
CA ASN A 820 17.77 -2.65 -22.11
C ASN A 820 18.24 -3.72 -21.11
N PRO A 821 17.49 -4.81 -20.90
CA PRO A 821 16.18 -5.20 -21.48
C PRO A 821 14.97 -4.54 -20.78
N PRO A 822 13.73 -4.65 -21.34
CA PRO A 822 13.34 -5.42 -22.52
C PRO A 822 13.60 -4.70 -23.85
N SER A 823 14.29 -5.38 -24.77
CA SER A 823 14.53 -4.90 -26.14
C SER A 823 13.29 -4.97 -27.03
N ILE A 824 12.44 -5.98 -26.82
CA ILE A 824 11.23 -6.23 -27.62
C ILE A 824 10.00 -5.99 -26.74
N PRO A 825 9.09 -5.06 -27.12
CA PRO A 825 9.08 -4.27 -28.35
C PRO A 825 9.82 -2.93 -28.23
N THR A 826 10.35 -2.59 -27.04
CA THR A 826 10.78 -1.24 -26.66
C THR A 826 11.73 -0.57 -27.64
N LEU A 827 12.88 -1.18 -27.97
CA LEU A 827 13.91 -0.57 -28.82
C LEU A 827 13.39 -0.26 -30.22
N VAL A 828 12.53 -1.12 -30.76
CA VAL A 828 11.89 -0.92 -32.07
C VAL A 828 11.03 0.35 -32.07
N LEU A 829 10.22 0.50 -31.02
CA LEU A 829 9.23 1.57 -30.93
C LEU A 829 9.88 2.91 -30.63
N VAL A 830 10.86 2.97 -29.73
CA VAL A 830 11.54 4.24 -29.42
C VAL A 830 12.38 4.73 -30.59
N GLN A 831 12.99 3.84 -31.37
CA GLN A 831 13.68 4.22 -32.61
C GLN A 831 12.71 4.84 -33.62
N LEU A 832 11.52 4.23 -33.79
CA LEU A 832 10.47 4.77 -34.63
C LEU A 832 10.03 6.16 -34.16
N VAL A 833 9.80 6.34 -32.85
CA VAL A 833 9.42 7.63 -32.27
C VAL A 833 10.52 8.67 -32.45
N CYS A 834 11.79 8.33 -32.20
CA CYS A 834 12.93 9.21 -32.43
C CYS A 834 13.02 9.67 -33.89
N TRP A 835 12.79 8.77 -34.85
CA TRP A 835 12.74 9.11 -36.26
C TRP A 835 11.56 10.03 -36.61
N LEU A 836 10.36 9.76 -36.07
CA LEU A 836 9.15 10.56 -36.33
C LEU A 836 9.20 11.96 -35.69
N ARG A 837 9.71 12.06 -34.45
CA ARG A 837 9.67 13.28 -33.64
C ARG A 837 11.00 14.05 -33.59
N GLY A 838 12.07 13.52 -34.19
CA GLY A 838 13.40 14.13 -34.16
C GLY A 838 14.08 14.10 -32.78
N CYS A 839 13.70 13.16 -31.90
CA CYS A 839 14.29 12.99 -30.58
C CYS A 839 15.63 12.24 -30.65
N LYS A 840 16.53 12.51 -29.70
CA LYS A 840 17.79 11.78 -29.53
C LYS A 840 17.60 10.57 -28.62
N LEU A 841 17.95 9.38 -29.10
CA LEU A 841 17.84 8.15 -28.32
C LEU A 841 19.06 7.97 -27.40
N ILE A 842 18.83 7.66 -26.13
CA ILE A 842 19.83 7.20 -25.17
C ILE A 842 19.46 5.77 -24.80
N ILE A 843 20.39 4.83 -24.99
CA ILE A 843 20.19 3.42 -24.62
C ILE A 843 21.09 3.12 -23.43
N ASP A 844 20.49 2.74 -22.31
CA ASP A 844 21.18 2.24 -21.13
C ASP A 844 21.22 0.71 -21.18
N TRP A 845 22.39 0.17 -21.55
CA TRP A 845 22.67 -1.25 -21.65
C TRP A 845 22.99 -1.80 -20.27
N HIS A 846 22.00 -2.48 -19.68
CA HIS A 846 22.11 -3.11 -18.37
C HIS A 846 22.27 -4.63 -18.48
N ASN A 847 21.57 -5.26 -19.43
CA ASN A 847 21.77 -6.66 -19.80
C ASN A 847 21.35 -6.89 -21.27
N LEU A 848 21.42 -8.12 -21.75
CA LEU A 848 21.03 -8.52 -23.11
C LEU A 848 19.75 -9.36 -23.06
N GLY A 849 18.69 -8.87 -23.70
CA GLY A 849 17.39 -9.53 -23.68
C GLY A 849 17.41 -10.92 -24.29
N TYR A 850 18.26 -11.14 -25.32
CA TYR A 850 18.40 -12.47 -25.91
C TYR A 850 19.13 -13.45 -24.98
N SER A 851 20.08 -13.00 -24.15
CA SER A 851 20.80 -13.86 -23.20
C SER A 851 19.87 -14.34 -22.10
N ILE A 852 19.02 -13.46 -21.56
CA ILE A 852 17.99 -13.84 -20.58
C ILE A 852 16.99 -14.86 -21.18
N LEU A 853 16.60 -14.67 -22.45
CA LEU A 853 15.74 -15.63 -23.15
C LEU A 853 16.44 -16.98 -23.37
N ALA A 854 17.77 -16.97 -23.59
CA ALA A 854 18.57 -18.17 -23.79
C ALA A 854 18.61 -19.06 -22.54
N LEU A 855 18.56 -18.50 -21.32
CA LEU A 855 18.47 -19.29 -20.09
C LEU A 855 17.22 -20.20 -20.06
N ARG A 856 16.12 -19.81 -20.72
CA ARG A 856 14.88 -20.59 -20.74
C ARG A 856 14.76 -21.54 -21.93
N LEU A 857 15.23 -21.12 -23.10
CA LEU A 857 15.00 -21.84 -24.37
C LEU A 857 16.26 -22.50 -24.95
N GLY A 858 17.44 -22.20 -24.38
CA GLY A 858 18.75 -22.59 -24.88
C GLY A 858 19.29 -21.65 -25.98
N GLU A 859 20.61 -21.47 -26.03
CA GLU A 859 21.29 -20.55 -26.95
C GLU A 859 21.03 -20.84 -28.44
N LYS A 860 20.87 -22.11 -28.79
CA LYS A 860 20.68 -22.55 -30.18
C LYS A 860 19.26 -22.32 -30.71
N HIS A 861 18.31 -21.91 -29.85
CA HIS A 861 16.90 -21.77 -30.21
C HIS A 861 16.63 -20.65 -31.22
N ARG A 862 15.71 -20.87 -32.18
CA ARG A 862 15.41 -19.91 -33.28
C ARG A 862 14.92 -18.56 -32.77
N LEU A 863 14.09 -18.54 -31.72
CA LEU A 863 13.60 -17.30 -31.11
C LEU A 863 14.70 -16.48 -30.44
N VAL A 864 15.72 -17.13 -29.85
CA VAL A 864 16.88 -16.46 -29.25
C VAL A 864 17.72 -15.78 -30.33
N LYS A 865 17.97 -16.48 -31.45
CA LYS A 865 18.67 -15.89 -32.62
C LYS A 865 17.91 -14.70 -33.21
N LEU A 866 16.57 -14.78 -33.28
CA LEU A 866 15.72 -13.69 -33.75
C LEU A 866 15.77 -12.49 -32.78
N ALA A 867 15.64 -12.73 -31.47
CA ALA A 867 15.76 -11.69 -30.46
C ALA A 867 17.12 -10.98 -30.52
N LYS A 868 18.22 -11.74 -30.65
CA LYS A 868 19.58 -11.19 -30.83
C LYS A 868 19.67 -10.30 -32.08
N ARG A 869 19.05 -10.71 -33.20
CA ARG A 869 19.03 -9.92 -34.44
C ARG A 869 18.25 -8.61 -34.27
N ILE A 870 17.09 -8.65 -33.64
CA ILE A 870 16.26 -7.46 -33.39
C ILE A 870 17.00 -6.49 -32.46
N GLU A 871 17.50 -6.98 -31.33
CA GLU A 871 18.25 -6.18 -30.36
C GLU A 871 19.50 -5.55 -31.00
N ARG A 872 20.26 -6.31 -31.81
CA ARG A 872 21.40 -5.78 -32.58
C ARG A 872 20.99 -4.71 -33.57
N THR A 873 19.90 -4.90 -34.30
CA THR A 873 19.50 -3.99 -35.40
C THR A 873 18.99 -2.67 -34.85
N PHE A 874 18.07 -2.71 -33.90
CA PHE A 874 17.44 -1.50 -33.33
C PHE A 874 18.27 -0.88 -32.20
N GLY A 875 19.17 -1.64 -31.59
CA GLY A 875 20.16 -1.14 -30.64
C GLY A 875 21.39 -0.51 -31.28
N LYS A 876 21.60 -0.66 -32.60
CA LYS A 876 22.82 -0.18 -33.27
C LYS A 876 22.99 1.34 -33.22
N ARG A 877 21.91 2.10 -33.37
CA ARG A 877 21.92 3.56 -33.52
C ARG A 877 21.41 4.24 -32.26
N ALA A 878 22.19 5.10 -31.62
CA ALA A 878 21.68 5.99 -30.59
C ALA A 878 22.48 7.31 -30.60
N PHE A 879 21.97 8.35 -29.97
CA PHE A 879 22.79 9.51 -29.66
C PHE A 879 23.88 9.14 -28.63
N LEU A 880 23.49 8.39 -27.60
CA LEU A 880 24.36 7.94 -26.53
C LEU A 880 24.02 6.50 -26.13
N HIS A 881 25.05 5.65 -26.06
CA HIS A 881 24.98 4.33 -25.45
C HIS A 881 25.68 4.38 -24.10
N LEU A 882 24.92 4.15 -23.03
CA LEU A 882 25.43 3.97 -21.67
C LEU A 882 25.60 2.47 -21.43
N PHE A 883 26.73 2.05 -20.88
CA PHE A 883 27.01 0.65 -20.55
C PHE A 883 27.30 0.52 -19.06
N VAL A 884 26.77 -0.52 -18.41
CA VAL A 884 27.11 -0.83 -17.01
C VAL A 884 28.57 -1.23 -16.82
N THR A 885 29.22 -1.75 -17.87
CA THR A 885 30.59 -2.27 -17.84
C THR A 885 31.36 -1.94 -19.10
N ASP A 886 32.68 -1.87 -18.97
CA ASP A 886 33.60 -1.74 -20.08
C ASP A 886 33.64 -3.02 -20.93
N ALA A 887 33.49 -4.20 -20.31
CA ALA A 887 33.37 -5.48 -20.99
C ALA A 887 32.16 -5.51 -21.94
N MET A 888 30.99 -5.05 -21.47
CA MET A 888 29.80 -4.97 -22.31
C MET A 888 29.98 -3.96 -23.45
N LYS A 889 30.54 -2.78 -23.15
CA LYS A 889 30.87 -1.77 -24.15
C LYS A 889 31.78 -2.34 -25.23
N LYS A 890 32.90 -2.93 -24.84
CA LYS A 890 33.91 -3.50 -25.76
C LYS A 890 33.28 -4.56 -26.66
N LYS A 891 32.52 -5.48 -26.08
CA LYS A 891 31.85 -6.55 -26.84
C LYS A 891 30.82 -6.01 -27.83
N LEU A 892 29.93 -5.12 -27.40
CA LEU A 892 28.86 -4.61 -28.26
C LEU A 892 29.39 -3.66 -29.35
N VAL A 893 30.38 -2.81 -29.03
CA VAL A 893 31.03 -1.95 -30.03
C VAL A 893 31.70 -2.78 -31.12
N GLN A 894 32.46 -3.83 -30.74
CA GLN A 894 33.14 -4.71 -31.69
C GLN A 894 32.17 -5.57 -32.50
N GLU A 895 31.19 -6.21 -31.85
CA GLU A 895 30.29 -7.13 -32.54
C GLU A 895 29.22 -6.39 -33.37
N TRP A 896 28.68 -5.27 -32.88
CA TRP A 896 27.47 -4.65 -33.45
C TRP A 896 27.74 -3.38 -34.24
N ASN A 897 28.96 -2.84 -34.21
CA ASN A 897 29.36 -1.62 -34.89
C ASN A 897 28.41 -0.46 -34.54
N LEU A 898 28.33 -0.13 -33.25
CA LEU A 898 27.40 0.86 -32.72
C LEU A 898 27.67 2.26 -33.27
N GLU A 899 26.61 3.01 -33.56
CA GLU A 899 26.63 4.36 -34.09
C GLU A 899 26.13 5.32 -32.99
N GLY A 900 26.98 6.27 -32.56
CA GLY A 900 26.67 7.20 -31.47
C GLY A 900 27.84 7.40 -30.51
N GLN A 901 27.64 8.23 -29.49
CA GLN A 901 28.60 8.30 -28.38
C GLN A 901 28.49 7.04 -27.52
N THR A 902 29.61 6.55 -27.00
CA THR A 902 29.65 5.36 -26.12
C THR A 902 30.34 5.69 -24.81
N LEU A 903 29.65 5.45 -23.71
CA LEU A 903 30.09 5.82 -22.38
C LEU A 903 29.80 4.69 -21.40
N THR A 904 30.77 4.36 -20.56
CA THR A 904 30.56 3.41 -19.47
C THR A 904 30.09 4.18 -18.25
N LEU A 905 28.95 3.80 -17.71
CA LEU A 905 28.36 4.32 -16.48
C LEU A 905 28.14 3.15 -15.53
N HIS A 906 29.17 2.84 -14.75
CA HIS A 906 29.09 1.81 -13.73
C HIS A 906 27.99 2.12 -12.72
N ASP A 907 27.34 1.07 -12.23
CA ASP A 907 26.46 1.18 -11.08
C ASP A 907 27.25 1.62 -9.84
N ARG A 908 26.65 2.55 -9.10
CA ARG A 908 27.19 3.11 -7.86
C ARG A 908 26.07 3.20 -6.83
N PRO A 909 26.39 3.02 -5.54
CA PRO A 909 25.37 3.03 -4.50
C PRO A 909 24.85 4.46 -4.30
N PRO A 910 23.58 4.63 -3.91
CA PRO A 910 23.09 5.93 -3.45
C PRO A 910 23.70 6.27 -2.08
N SER A 911 23.68 7.56 -1.73
CA SER A 911 24.41 8.12 -0.58
C SER A 911 24.00 7.59 0.80
N HIS A 912 22.85 6.92 0.92
CA HIS A 912 22.38 6.33 2.18
C HIS A 912 23.02 4.97 2.51
N PHE A 913 23.66 4.30 1.55
CA PHE A 913 24.55 3.18 1.86
C PHE A 913 25.85 3.75 2.40
N ARG A 914 26.08 3.55 3.71
CA ARG A 914 27.28 3.97 4.41
C ARG A 914 27.57 3.00 5.55
N ARG A 915 28.79 3.06 6.08
CA ARG A 915 29.16 2.31 7.28
C ARG A 915 28.24 2.70 8.44
N SER A 916 27.72 1.70 9.15
CA SER A 916 26.89 1.92 10.33
C SER A 916 27.76 2.31 11.50
N THR A 917 27.31 3.30 12.27
CA THR A 917 27.92 3.63 13.56
C THR A 917 27.67 2.50 14.56
N PRO A 918 28.48 2.39 15.64
CA PRO A 918 28.19 1.46 16.72
C PRO A 918 26.79 1.66 17.34
N VAL A 919 26.27 2.90 17.35
CA VAL A 919 24.92 3.23 17.82
C VAL A 919 23.86 2.61 16.89
N GLU A 920 23.96 2.85 15.58
CA GLU A 920 23.01 2.28 14.61
C GLU A 920 23.06 0.75 14.61
N THR A 921 24.26 0.18 14.79
CA THR A 921 24.45 -1.28 14.95
C THR A 921 23.77 -1.78 16.23
N HIS A 922 23.91 -1.03 17.34
CA HIS A 922 23.26 -1.35 18.60
C HIS A 922 21.74 -1.34 18.48
N ASP A 923 21.18 -0.28 17.88
CA ASP A 923 19.73 -0.13 17.69
C ASP A 923 19.16 -1.21 16.77
N LEU A 924 19.88 -1.55 15.68
CA LEU A 924 19.50 -2.65 14.79
C LEU A 924 19.43 -3.97 15.56
N PHE A 925 20.49 -4.35 16.26
CA PHE A 925 20.54 -5.67 16.92
C PHE A 925 19.70 -5.75 18.19
N ASN A 926 19.32 -4.63 18.80
CA ASN A 926 18.28 -4.59 19.83
C ASN A 926 16.89 -4.87 19.23
N ARG A 927 16.52 -4.18 18.13
CA ARG A 927 15.25 -4.42 17.43
C ARG A 927 15.14 -5.84 16.90
N LEU A 928 16.22 -6.36 16.32
CA LEU A 928 16.29 -7.72 15.80
C LEU A 928 16.37 -8.79 16.90
N HIS A 929 16.67 -8.43 18.15
CA HIS A 929 16.87 -9.39 19.25
C HIS A 929 15.67 -10.34 19.42
N SER A 930 14.45 -9.80 19.31
CA SER A 930 13.20 -10.57 19.38
C SER A 930 13.04 -11.56 18.22
N SER A 931 13.54 -11.20 17.03
CA SER A 931 13.42 -11.95 15.78
C SER A 931 14.49 -13.03 15.59
N LEU A 932 15.57 -13.00 16.37
CA LEU A 932 16.62 -14.02 16.35
C LEU A 932 16.16 -15.29 17.07
N SER A 933 16.25 -16.43 16.38
CA SER A 933 15.77 -17.73 16.90
C SER A 933 16.46 -18.16 18.20
N PRO A 934 15.78 -18.95 19.07
CA PRO A 934 16.34 -19.41 20.34
C PRO A 934 17.68 -20.16 20.21
N SER A 935 17.91 -20.88 19.11
CA SER A 935 19.15 -21.62 18.84
C SER A 935 20.36 -20.72 18.54
N ILE A 936 20.11 -19.46 18.16
CA ILE A 936 21.16 -18.44 17.99
C ILE A 936 21.42 -17.71 19.30
N ARG A 937 20.41 -17.53 20.16
CA ARG A 937 20.58 -16.80 21.42
C ARG A 937 21.62 -17.43 22.34
N SER A 938 21.72 -18.77 22.35
CA SER A 938 22.79 -19.49 23.07
C SER A 938 24.16 -19.42 22.39
N PHE A 939 24.21 -19.07 21.11
CA PHE A 939 25.45 -18.91 20.35
C PHE A 939 26.07 -17.52 20.54
N LEU A 940 25.23 -16.49 20.68
CA LEU A 940 25.59 -15.09 20.85
C LEU A 940 26.06 -14.76 22.29
N PRO A 941 26.89 -13.71 22.47
CA PRO A 941 27.23 -13.22 23.80
C PRO A 941 26.00 -12.80 24.59
N PRO A 942 25.99 -12.98 25.93
CA PRO A 942 24.94 -12.46 26.78
C PRO A 942 24.83 -10.94 26.62
N SER A 943 23.62 -10.49 26.30
CA SER A 943 23.27 -9.09 26.11
C SER A 943 22.05 -8.74 26.96
N HIS A 944 22.06 -7.53 27.51
CA HIS A 944 21.00 -6.94 28.32
C HIS A 944 20.49 -5.66 27.64
N PRO A 945 19.55 -5.74 26.69
CA PRO A 945 18.92 -4.56 26.10
C PRO A 945 18.24 -3.69 27.18
N PRO A 946 18.26 -2.35 27.08
CA PRO A 946 18.91 -1.56 26.03
C PRO A 946 20.40 -1.28 26.33
N SER A 947 20.96 -1.75 27.44
CA SER A 947 22.33 -1.39 27.85
C SER A 947 23.44 -2.05 27.02
N THR A 948 23.19 -3.23 26.44
CA THR A 948 24.13 -3.97 25.59
C THR A 948 23.37 -4.77 24.54
N SER A 949 23.98 -4.97 23.37
CA SER A 949 23.48 -5.86 22.31
C SER A 949 24.46 -7.04 22.12
N PRO A 950 24.11 -8.07 21.32
CA PRO A 950 25.05 -9.14 20.97
C PRO A 950 26.35 -8.67 20.31
N PHE A 951 26.37 -7.47 19.72
CA PHE A 951 27.51 -6.93 18.98
C PHE A 951 28.14 -5.70 19.64
N THR A 952 27.45 -5.01 20.54
CA THR A 952 27.88 -3.73 21.11
C THR A 952 27.70 -3.64 22.63
N LYS A 953 28.57 -2.88 23.29
CA LYS A 953 28.53 -2.56 24.73
C LYS A 953 28.57 -1.05 24.96
N THR A 954 27.94 -0.62 26.04
CA THR A 954 28.02 0.76 26.53
C THR A 954 29.24 0.93 27.43
N VAL A 955 29.99 2.02 27.25
CA VAL A 955 31.15 2.37 28.06
C VAL A 955 30.92 3.69 28.78
N SER A 956 30.98 3.65 30.11
CA SER A 956 30.97 4.83 30.97
C SER A 956 32.41 5.27 31.21
N SER A 957 32.81 6.42 30.69
CA SER A 957 34.14 6.99 30.97
C SER A 957 34.08 7.80 32.24
N THR A 958 34.78 7.42 33.31
CA THR A 958 34.90 8.27 34.51
C THR A 958 36.16 9.13 34.39
N SER A 959 36.01 10.41 34.09
CA SER A 959 37.10 11.38 34.19
C SER A 959 37.23 11.84 35.64
N ILE A 960 38.26 11.39 36.35
CA ILE A 960 38.65 11.98 37.63
C ILE A 960 39.47 13.23 37.32
N MET A 961 38.83 14.41 37.36
CA MET A 961 39.56 15.67 37.52
C MET A 961 39.59 16.05 38.99
N SER A 962 40.78 16.24 39.53
CA SER A 962 41.02 16.70 40.89
C SER A 962 40.55 18.14 41.07
N GLY A 963 39.65 18.38 42.02
CA GLY A 963 39.34 19.71 42.58
C GLY A 963 37.89 20.14 42.38
N PHE A 964 37.12 20.04 43.47
CA PHE A 964 35.87 20.77 43.77
C PHE A 964 34.98 21.20 42.59
N ASP A 965 34.04 20.33 42.19
CA ASP A 965 32.71 20.69 41.67
C ASP A 965 31.80 19.43 41.55
N PRO A 966 30.46 19.56 41.53
CA PRO A 966 29.53 18.44 41.61
C PRO A 966 29.60 17.52 40.38
N VAL A 967 29.49 16.22 40.63
CA VAL A 967 29.56 15.15 39.65
C VAL A 967 28.43 15.26 38.62
N PHE A 968 28.75 15.60 37.37
CA PHE A 968 27.86 15.38 36.23
C PHE A 968 28.19 14.02 35.58
N PRO A 969 27.19 13.18 35.26
CA PRO A 969 27.44 11.92 34.56
C PRO A 969 27.96 12.18 33.14
N VAL A 970 29.11 11.56 32.86
CA VAL A 970 29.86 11.64 31.61
C VAL A 970 29.13 10.93 30.46
N THR A 971 29.29 11.44 29.24
CA THR A 971 28.81 10.83 27.98
C THR A 971 29.11 9.33 27.91
N SER A 972 28.07 8.50 27.79
CA SER A 972 28.15 7.06 27.52
C SER A 972 28.42 6.82 26.03
N GLY A 973 29.53 6.16 25.70
CA GLY A 973 29.87 5.78 24.32
C GLY A 973 29.46 4.33 24.02
N ILE A 974 28.88 4.05 22.85
CA ILE A 974 28.63 2.68 22.38
C ILE A 974 29.82 2.22 21.55
N MET A 975 30.36 1.02 21.83
CA MET A 975 31.44 0.40 21.07
C MET A 975 31.14 -1.06 20.75
N LEU A 976 31.83 -1.62 19.74
CA LEU A 976 31.75 -3.05 19.43
C LEU A 976 32.33 -3.89 20.57
N ARG A 977 31.77 -5.07 20.78
CA ARG A 977 32.29 -6.03 21.77
C ARG A 977 33.45 -6.82 21.17
N GLU A 978 34.43 -7.17 22.01
CA GLU A 978 35.55 -8.04 21.64
C GLU A 978 35.13 -9.51 21.52
N ASP A 979 34.11 -9.93 22.29
CA ASP A 979 33.59 -11.31 22.30
C ASP A 979 32.45 -11.56 21.30
N ARG A 980 32.10 -10.57 20.46
CA ARG A 980 31.07 -10.73 19.43
C ARG A 980 31.50 -11.74 18.36
N PRO A 981 30.57 -12.48 17.72
CA PRO A 981 30.93 -13.24 16.53
C PRO A 981 31.25 -12.30 15.36
N ALA A 982 32.06 -12.79 14.42
CA ALA A 982 32.22 -12.17 13.12
C ALA A 982 30.89 -12.23 12.36
N LEU A 983 30.44 -11.10 11.83
CA LEU A 983 29.18 -10.96 11.12
C LEU A 983 29.42 -11.03 9.62
N VAL A 984 29.00 -12.13 9.00
CA VAL A 984 29.04 -12.33 7.55
C VAL A 984 27.65 -12.13 6.97
N VAL A 985 27.52 -11.30 5.95
CA VAL A 985 26.23 -11.07 5.28
C VAL A 985 26.28 -11.52 3.83
N SER A 986 25.25 -12.22 3.39
CA SER A 986 25.03 -12.50 1.97
C SER A 986 23.61 -12.12 1.56
N SER A 987 23.50 -11.41 0.44
CA SER A 987 22.22 -11.10 -0.18
C SER A 987 21.97 -12.12 -1.29
N THR A 988 20.94 -12.96 -1.19
CA THR A 988 20.64 -14.02 -2.19
C THR A 988 19.21 -13.91 -2.72
N SER A 989 19.05 -14.10 -4.02
CA SER A 989 17.73 -14.22 -4.66
C SER A 989 17.15 -15.63 -4.52
N TRP A 990 17.90 -16.60 -3.98
CA TRP A 990 17.51 -18.00 -3.87
C TRP A 990 17.01 -18.61 -5.19
N THR A 991 17.59 -18.17 -6.30
CA THR A 991 17.29 -18.64 -7.65
C THR A 991 18.37 -19.63 -8.12
N PRO A 992 18.08 -20.52 -9.09
CA PRO A 992 19.03 -21.56 -9.51
C PRO A 992 20.36 -21.06 -10.09
N ASP A 993 20.41 -19.81 -10.53
CA ASP A 993 21.61 -19.10 -11.03
C ASP A 993 22.57 -18.64 -9.91
N GLU A 994 22.12 -18.66 -8.66
CA GLU A 994 22.98 -18.48 -7.48
C GLU A 994 23.21 -19.84 -6.81
N ASP A 995 24.42 -20.40 -6.99
CA ASP A 995 24.75 -21.68 -6.36
C ASP A 995 25.07 -21.51 -4.87
N PHE A 996 24.01 -21.52 -4.06
CA PHE A 996 24.12 -21.47 -2.60
C PHE A 996 24.84 -22.69 -2.00
N SER A 997 25.06 -23.77 -2.77
CA SER A 997 25.83 -24.93 -2.31
C SER A 997 27.28 -24.56 -2.00
N LEU A 998 27.88 -23.64 -2.77
CA LEU A 998 29.24 -23.15 -2.53
C LEU A 998 29.38 -22.48 -1.16
N PHE A 999 28.40 -21.64 -0.81
CA PHE A 999 28.37 -20.97 0.49
C PHE A 999 28.15 -21.96 1.63
N LEU A 1000 27.22 -22.91 1.46
CA LEU A 1000 26.95 -23.95 2.45
C LEU A 1000 28.18 -24.84 2.71
N GLU A 1001 28.92 -25.19 1.65
CA GLU A 1001 30.17 -25.95 1.76
C GLU A 1001 31.26 -25.15 2.49
N MET A 1002 31.37 -23.84 2.21
CA MET A 1002 32.27 -22.97 2.96
C MET A 1002 31.93 -22.93 4.45
N LEU A 1003 30.65 -22.76 4.82
CA LEU A 1003 30.24 -22.76 6.24
C LEU A 1003 30.63 -24.06 6.95
N LYS A 1004 30.46 -25.20 6.27
CA LYS A 1004 30.85 -26.52 6.79
C LYS A 1004 32.37 -26.62 6.98
N LYS A 1005 33.16 -26.17 6.02
CA LYS A 1005 34.63 -26.21 6.10
C LYS A 1005 35.16 -25.22 7.15
N TYR A 1006 34.55 -24.04 7.27
CA TYR A 1006 34.87 -23.06 8.30
C TYR A 1006 34.62 -23.62 9.70
N GLU A 1007 33.48 -24.29 9.94
CA GLU A 1007 33.18 -24.96 11.22
C GLU A 1007 34.29 -25.96 11.60
N LEU A 1008 34.76 -26.78 10.65
CA LEU A 1008 35.84 -27.75 10.90
C LEU A 1008 37.16 -27.07 11.25
N ARG A 1009 37.52 -25.98 10.57
CA ARG A 1009 38.75 -25.22 10.84
C ARG A 1009 38.67 -24.46 12.16
N ALA A 1010 37.54 -23.86 12.48
CA ALA A 1010 37.34 -23.14 13.73
C ALA A 1010 37.41 -24.09 14.94
N LYS A 1011 36.89 -25.33 14.80
CA LYS A 1011 37.09 -26.40 15.81
C LYS A 1011 38.55 -26.76 16.03
N ALA A 1012 39.42 -26.64 15.01
CA ALA A 1012 40.86 -26.89 15.14
C ALA A 1012 41.62 -25.74 15.83
N GLY A 1013 40.96 -24.59 16.07
CA GLY A 1013 41.49 -23.45 16.80
C GLY A 1013 41.94 -22.28 15.89
N GLY A 1014 42.00 -21.08 16.47
CA GLY A 1014 42.55 -19.88 15.80
C GLY A 1014 41.57 -19.08 14.93
N LEU A 1015 40.26 -19.31 15.03
CA LEU A 1015 39.23 -18.55 14.29
C LEU A 1015 38.07 -18.13 15.21
N PRO A 1016 37.42 -16.98 14.93
CA PRO A 1016 36.27 -16.53 15.70
C PRO A 1016 35.00 -17.31 15.35
N LYS A 1017 34.01 -17.23 16.24
CA LYS A 1017 32.62 -17.59 15.92
C LYS A 1017 32.11 -16.76 14.74
N LEU A 1018 31.36 -17.38 13.83
CA LEU A 1018 30.83 -16.76 12.62
C LEU A 1018 29.29 -16.81 12.63
N LEU A 1019 28.66 -15.65 12.52
CA LEU A 1019 27.23 -15.52 12.27
C LEU A 1019 27.00 -15.10 10.81
N ALA A 1020 26.42 -15.99 10.01
CA ALA A 1020 26.00 -15.72 8.65
C ALA A 1020 24.53 -15.28 8.61
N LEU A 1021 24.27 -14.04 8.20
CA LEU A 1021 22.92 -13.52 7.95
C LEU A 1021 22.64 -13.46 6.46
N ILE A 1022 21.60 -14.18 6.04
CA ILE A 1022 21.23 -14.34 4.65
C ILE A 1022 19.93 -13.57 4.37
N THR A 1023 20.02 -12.54 3.53
CA THR A 1023 18.87 -11.73 3.15
C THR A 1023 18.32 -12.14 1.78
N GLY A 1024 17.05 -11.80 1.53
CA GLY A 1024 16.40 -11.97 0.23
C GLY A 1024 15.34 -13.08 0.17
N LYS A 1025 14.60 -13.11 -0.95
CA LYS A 1025 13.42 -13.98 -1.18
C LYS A 1025 13.60 -14.76 -2.46
N GLY A 1026 13.23 -16.04 -2.44
CA GLY A 1026 13.11 -16.83 -3.66
C GLY A 1026 12.78 -18.30 -3.41
N PRO A 1027 12.62 -19.06 -4.51
CA PRO A 1027 12.01 -20.39 -4.48
C PRO A 1027 12.86 -21.46 -3.76
N LEU A 1028 14.19 -21.30 -3.72
CA LEU A 1028 15.08 -22.28 -3.09
C LEU A 1028 15.41 -21.97 -1.62
N ARG A 1029 14.84 -20.90 -1.05
CA ARG A 1029 15.13 -20.49 0.33
C ARG A 1029 14.90 -21.61 1.34
N ASP A 1030 13.70 -22.14 1.37
CA ASP A 1030 13.32 -23.13 2.38
C ASP A 1030 14.09 -24.44 2.18
N HIS A 1031 14.39 -24.80 0.94
CA HIS A 1031 15.24 -25.95 0.60
C HIS A 1031 16.64 -25.83 1.25
N TYR A 1032 17.33 -24.70 1.03
CA TYR A 1032 18.68 -24.50 1.57
C TYR A 1032 18.67 -24.29 3.08
N MET A 1033 17.69 -23.57 3.64
CA MET A 1033 17.59 -23.36 5.09
C MET A 1033 17.27 -24.66 5.85
N GLN A 1034 16.51 -25.58 5.26
CA GLN A 1034 16.33 -26.93 5.82
C GLN A 1034 17.66 -27.70 5.83
N LYS A 1035 18.46 -27.59 4.76
CA LYS A 1035 19.77 -28.22 4.67
C LYS A 1035 20.77 -27.66 5.68
N VAL A 1036 20.78 -26.34 5.89
CA VAL A 1036 21.52 -25.67 6.97
C VAL A 1036 21.12 -26.25 8.33
N ALA A 1037 19.81 -26.27 8.64
CA ALA A 1037 19.32 -26.78 9.91
C ALA A 1037 19.61 -28.27 10.14
N GLN A 1038 19.71 -29.06 9.06
CA GLN A 1038 20.12 -30.46 9.11
C GLN A 1038 21.61 -30.58 9.45
N LEU A 1039 22.47 -29.81 8.79
CA LEU A 1039 23.92 -29.83 9.01
C LEU A 1039 24.28 -29.32 10.42
N GLU A 1040 23.71 -28.19 10.85
CA GLU A 1040 23.94 -27.62 12.18
C GLU A 1040 23.59 -28.63 13.31
N ARG A 1041 22.54 -29.45 13.11
CA ARG A 1041 22.10 -30.48 14.04
C ARG A 1041 22.92 -31.76 13.95
N ALA A 1042 23.12 -32.29 12.74
CA ALA A 1042 23.78 -33.58 12.52
C ALA A 1042 25.27 -33.53 12.89
N ASP A 1043 25.96 -32.46 12.48
CA ASP A 1043 27.40 -32.29 12.69
C ASP A 1043 27.72 -31.51 13.98
N LYS A 1044 26.68 -31.17 14.77
CA LYS A 1044 26.76 -30.40 16.03
C LYS A 1044 27.65 -29.17 15.88
N TRP A 1045 27.19 -28.18 15.12
CA TRP A 1045 27.96 -26.97 14.88
C TRP A 1045 27.98 -26.08 16.13
N GLU A 1046 29.15 -25.59 16.48
CA GLU A 1046 29.43 -24.76 17.66
C GLU A 1046 30.02 -23.40 17.30
N TRP A 1047 30.67 -23.28 16.13
CA TRP A 1047 31.39 -22.08 15.70
C TRP A 1047 30.65 -21.28 14.63
N VAL A 1048 29.73 -21.91 13.90
CA VAL A 1048 28.97 -21.29 12.81
C VAL A 1048 27.47 -21.33 13.07
N ARG A 1049 26.79 -20.21 12.80
CA ARG A 1049 25.32 -20.15 12.68
C ARG A 1049 24.94 -19.45 11.38
N CYS A 1050 23.97 -20.01 10.65
CA CYS A 1050 23.46 -19.41 9.43
C CYS A 1050 21.94 -19.24 9.50
N ILE A 1051 21.45 -18.00 9.35
CA ILE A 1051 20.02 -17.73 9.35
C ILE A 1051 19.59 -16.83 8.21
N SER A 1052 18.36 -17.04 7.77
CA SER A 1052 17.70 -16.13 6.84
C SER A 1052 16.80 -15.16 7.60
N ILE A 1053 16.96 -13.86 7.34
CA ILE A 1053 16.18 -12.81 7.97
C ILE A 1053 15.47 -11.94 6.92
N TRP A 1054 14.27 -11.49 7.26
CA TRP A 1054 13.56 -10.45 6.51
C TRP A 1054 13.80 -9.10 7.19
N LEU A 1055 14.11 -8.08 6.42
CA LEU A 1055 14.37 -6.73 6.90
C LEU A 1055 13.43 -5.76 6.22
N GLU A 1056 13.06 -4.70 6.92
CA GLU A 1056 12.47 -3.53 6.29
C GLU A 1056 13.52 -2.83 5.39
N PRO A 1057 13.12 -2.13 4.32
CA PRO A 1057 14.05 -1.49 3.39
C PRO A 1057 15.09 -0.57 4.05
N GLU A 1058 14.72 0.09 5.15
CA GLU A 1058 15.56 1.02 5.90
C GLU A 1058 16.64 0.32 6.73
N ASP A 1059 16.40 -0.92 7.16
CA ASP A 1059 17.32 -1.70 7.99
C ASP A 1059 18.38 -2.45 7.17
N TYR A 1060 18.15 -2.64 5.86
CA TYR A 1060 19.08 -3.33 4.98
C TYR A 1060 20.45 -2.63 4.86
N PRO A 1061 20.52 -1.30 4.56
CA PRO A 1061 21.80 -0.58 4.57
C PRO A 1061 22.47 -0.60 5.94
N VAL A 1062 21.70 -0.55 7.03
CA VAL A 1062 22.23 -0.59 8.39
C VAL A 1062 22.86 -1.95 8.67
N LEU A 1063 22.23 -3.06 8.28
CA LEU A 1063 22.82 -4.38 8.42
C LEU A 1063 24.12 -4.53 7.63
N LEU A 1064 24.14 -4.11 6.35
CA LEU A 1064 25.35 -4.15 5.53
C LEU A 1064 26.47 -3.30 6.16
N GLY A 1065 26.13 -2.12 6.66
CA GLY A 1065 27.06 -1.23 7.35
C GLY A 1065 27.55 -1.76 8.70
N SER A 1066 26.82 -2.69 9.33
CA SER A 1066 27.21 -3.35 10.59
C SER A 1066 28.04 -4.62 10.39
N ALA A 1067 28.00 -5.22 9.19
CA ALA A 1067 28.69 -6.47 8.89
C ALA A 1067 30.23 -6.33 8.83
N ASP A 1068 30.94 -7.43 9.04
CA ASP A 1068 32.39 -7.48 8.93
C ASP A 1068 32.85 -7.82 7.52
N LEU A 1069 32.17 -8.77 6.89
CA LEU A 1069 32.47 -9.29 5.55
C LEU A 1069 31.17 -9.58 4.78
N GLY A 1070 31.11 -9.16 3.52
CA GLY A 1070 30.07 -9.55 2.57
C GLY A 1070 30.46 -10.77 1.76
N VAL A 1071 29.48 -11.60 1.37
CA VAL A 1071 29.68 -12.66 0.37
C VAL A 1071 28.63 -12.55 -0.72
N SER A 1072 29.06 -12.49 -1.98
CA SER A 1072 28.18 -12.43 -3.15
C SER A 1072 28.33 -13.68 -4.01
N LEU A 1073 27.24 -14.41 -4.15
CA LEU A 1073 27.11 -15.58 -5.05
C LEU A 1073 26.51 -15.23 -6.41
N HIS A 1074 26.17 -13.95 -6.61
CA HIS A 1074 25.50 -13.49 -7.81
C HIS A 1074 26.43 -13.65 -9.03
N SER A 1075 25.98 -14.42 -10.01
CA SER A 1075 26.60 -14.52 -11.32
C SER A 1075 25.75 -13.83 -12.39
N SER A 1076 26.40 -13.20 -13.37
CA SER A 1076 25.72 -12.56 -14.49
C SER A 1076 25.29 -13.59 -15.54
N SER A 1077 24.01 -13.54 -15.97
CA SER A 1077 23.51 -14.39 -17.07
C SER A 1077 24.21 -14.16 -18.42
N SER A 1078 24.79 -12.97 -18.61
CA SER A 1078 25.54 -12.60 -19.82
C SER A 1078 27.05 -12.71 -19.64
N GLY A 1079 27.52 -12.80 -18.39
CA GLY A 1079 28.91 -12.60 -17.97
C GLY A 1079 29.36 -11.13 -17.96
N LEU A 1080 28.48 -10.18 -18.32
CA LEU A 1080 28.87 -8.80 -18.65
C LEU A 1080 28.22 -7.73 -17.78
N ASP A 1081 27.33 -8.08 -16.86
CA ASP A 1081 26.71 -7.13 -15.93
C ASP A 1081 27.24 -7.29 -14.49
N LEU A 1082 27.36 -6.17 -13.77
CA LEU A 1082 27.95 -6.16 -12.43
C LEU A 1082 26.96 -6.65 -11.37
N PRO A 1083 27.45 -7.30 -10.30
CA PRO A 1083 26.59 -7.76 -9.23
C PRO A 1083 26.16 -6.58 -8.36
N MET A 1084 24.94 -6.09 -8.58
CA MET A 1084 24.37 -4.93 -7.85
C MET A 1084 24.48 -5.03 -6.31
N LYS A 1085 24.40 -6.24 -5.77
CA LYS A 1085 24.53 -6.49 -4.33
C LYS A 1085 25.91 -6.10 -3.78
N VAL A 1086 26.97 -6.28 -4.58
CA VAL A 1086 28.32 -5.87 -4.21
C VAL A 1086 28.44 -4.34 -4.20
N VAL A 1087 27.73 -3.66 -5.11
CA VAL A 1087 27.66 -2.19 -5.15
C VAL A 1087 27.09 -1.64 -3.84
N ASP A 1088 25.99 -2.22 -3.35
CA ASP A 1088 25.38 -1.86 -2.05
C ASP A 1088 26.35 -2.08 -0.89
N MET A 1089 27.01 -3.24 -0.85
CA MET A 1089 27.99 -3.60 0.18
C MET A 1089 29.18 -2.62 0.19
N PHE A 1090 29.73 -2.29 -0.98
CA PHE A 1090 30.80 -1.31 -1.10
C PHE A 1090 30.37 0.10 -0.70
N GLY A 1091 29.11 0.49 -0.95
CA GLY A 1091 28.53 1.73 -0.41
C GLY A 1091 28.59 1.78 1.11
N CYS A 1092 28.32 0.67 1.76
CA CYS A 1092 28.45 0.50 3.22
C CYS A 1092 29.89 0.32 3.72
N SER A 1093 30.90 0.47 2.85
CA SER A 1093 32.31 0.17 3.14
C SER A 1093 32.49 -1.26 3.67
N LEU A 1094 31.71 -2.21 3.17
CA LEU A 1094 31.80 -3.63 3.51
C LEU A 1094 32.67 -4.35 2.46
N PRO A 1095 33.84 -4.89 2.82
CA PRO A 1095 34.64 -5.73 1.91
C PRO A 1095 33.84 -6.98 1.52
N VAL A 1096 34.08 -7.51 0.32
CA VAL A 1096 33.30 -8.63 -0.22
C VAL A 1096 34.20 -9.74 -0.77
N CYS A 1097 33.84 -10.99 -0.50
CA CYS A 1097 34.26 -12.14 -1.32
C CYS A 1097 33.17 -12.39 -2.38
N ALA A 1098 33.52 -12.30 -3.66
CA ALA A 1098 32.57 -12.40 -4.77
C ALA A 1098 32.93 -13.54 -5.75
N LEU A 1099 31.92 -14.23 -6.24
CA LEU A 1099 32.08 -15.30 -7.23
C LEU A 1099 32.64 -14.72 -8.54
N ASP A 1100 33.75 -15.25 -9.03
CA ASP A 1100 34.50 -14.75 -10.20
C ASP A 1100 33.79 -15.03 -11.53
N PHE A 1101 33.74 -14.00 -12.38
CA PHE A 1101 33.25 -14.06 -13.76
C PHE A 1101 33.79 -12.88 -14.60
N GLU A 1102 33.58 -12.93 -15.92
CA GLU A 1102 34.32 -12.15 -16.93
C GLU A 1102 34.49 -10.64 -16.66
N CYS A 1103 33.51 -9.95 -16.06
CA CYS A 1103 33.59 -8.51 -15.79
C CYS A 1103 33.65 -8.14 -14.30
N LEU A 1104 33.79 -9.13 -13.40
CA LEU A 1104 33.82 -8.86 -11.95
C LEU A 1104 34.97 -7.92 -11.57
N ASP A 1105 36.10 -8.03 -12.26
CA ASP A 1105 37.32 -7.26 -12.00
C ASP A 1105 37.14 -5.76 -12.21
N GLU A 1106 36.10 -5.31 -12.93
CA GLU A 1106 35.74 -3.89 -13.03
C GLU A 1106 35.19 -3.32 -11.72
N LEU A 1107 34.59 -4.17 -10.88
CA LEU A 1107 34.02 -3.81 -9.58
C LEU A 1107 34.92 -4.26 -8.43
N VAL A 1108 35.23 -5.56 -8.36
CA VAL A 1108 36.04 -6.17 -7.31
C VAL A 1108 37.48 -6.33 -7.81
N LYS A 1109 38.37 -5.49 -7.32
CA LYS A 1109 39.81 -5.58 -7.55
C LYS A 1109 40.39 -6.50 -6.49
N ASP A 1110 40.73 -7.73 -6.91
CA ASP A 1110 41.23 -8.79 -6.03
C ASP A 1110 42.42 -8.29 -5.17
N GLY A 1111 42.29 -8.43 -3.85
CA GLY A 1111 43.29 -8.00 -2.87
C GLY A 1111 43.32 -6.49 -2.58
N VAL A 1112 42.47 -5.69 -3.23
CA VAL A 1112 42.41 -4.23 -3.03
C VAL A 1112 41.15 -3.82 -2.27
N ASN A 1113 39.97 -4.14 -2.79
CA ASN A 1113 38.67 -3.76 -2.17
C ASN A 1113 37.79 -4.98 -1.84
N GLY A 1114 38.18 -6.16 -2.31
CA GLY A 1114 37.52 -7.44 -2.06
C GLY A 1114 38.37 -8.58 -2.60
N LEU A 1115 37.81 -9.79 -2.60
CA LEU A 1115 38.46 -11.00 -3.10
C LEU A 1115 37.53 -11.72 -4.08
N ALA A 1116 38.10 -12.26 -5.16
CA ALA A 1116 37.37 -13.08 -6.12
C ALA A 1116 37.59 -14.57 -5.84
N PHE A 1117 36.55 -15.41 -5.95
CA PHE A 1117 36.67 -16.86 -5.77
C PHE A 1117 35.91 -17.63 -6.85
N LYS A 1118 36.36 -18.85 -7.16
CA LYS A 1118 35.69 -19.77 -8.11
C LYS A 1118 35.13 -21.00 -7.42
N THR A 1119 35.71 -21.38 -6.28
CA THR A 1119 35.37 -22.63 -5.58
C THR A 1119 35.04 -22.38 -4.12
N ALA A 1120 34.34 -23.33 -3.50
CA ALA A 1120 34.07 -23.29 -2.07
C ALA A 1120 35.36 -23.35 -1.23
N ASP A 1121 36.42 -24.03 -1.71
CA ASP A 1121 37.72 -24.09 -1.04
C ASP A 1121 38.41 -22.72 -1.03
N GLU A 1122 38.47 -22.05 -2.17
CA GLU A 1122 39.02 -20.70 -2.27
C GLU A 1122 38.26 -19.72 -1.36
N LEU A 1123 36.92 -19.75 -1.39
CA LEU A 1123 36.09 -18.93 -0.50
C LEU A 1123 36.36 -19.24 0.98
N THR A 1124 36.55 -20.51 1.33
CA THR A 1124 36.88 -20.91 2.70
C THR A 1124 38.24 -20.36 3.13
N ASP A 1125 39.27 -20.49 2.29
CA ASP A 1125 40.61 -19.98 2.56
C ASP A 1125 40.59 -18.46 2.74
N GLN A 1126 39.87 -17.75 1.87
CA GLN A 1126 39.73 -16.30 1.94
C GLN A 1126 39.01 -15.84 3.20
N VAL A 1127 37.85 -16.42 3.52
CA VAL A 1127 37.07 -16.09 4.74
C VAL A 1127 37.89 -16.42 6.00
N THR A 1128 38.57 -17.56 6.02
CA THR A 1128 39.46 -17.98 7.13
C THR A 1128 40.58 -16.96 7.33
N LYS A 1129 41.25 -16.58 6.24
CA LYS A 1129 42.37 -15.62 6.26
C LYS A 1129 41.93 -14.24 6.73
N LEU A 1130 40.80 -13.74 6.21
CA LEU A 1130 40.28 -12.41 6.56
C LEU A 1130 39.78 -12.31 8.00
N LEU A 1131 39.39 -13.42 8.62
CA LEU A 1131 38.89 -13.46 9.99
C LEU A 1131 39.91 -13.96 11.01
N SER A 1132 41.15 -14.28 10.61
CA SER A 1132 42.15 -14.89 11.48
C SER A 1132 42.64 -13.97 12.62
N ASP A 1133 42.57 -12.65 12.43
CA ASP A 1133 42.97 -11.63 13.40
C ASP A 1133 41.76 -10.89 14.02
N PHE A 1134 40.56 -11.45 13.88
CA PHE A 1134 39.37 -10.89 14.52
C PHE A 1134 39.50 -10.98 16.06
N PRO A 1135 39.16 -9.92 16.83
CA PRO A 1135 38.36 -8.74 16.47
C PRO A 1135 39.14 -7.50 15.97
N ASP A 1136 40.47 -7.55 15.84
CA ASP A 1136 41.29 -6.40 15.44
C ASP A 1136 41.11 -6.03 13.97
N THR A 1137 40.73 -7.00 13.13
CA THR A 1137 40.29 -6.81 11.73
C THR A 1137 41.28 -6.10 10.80
N ASN A 1138 42.60 -6.17 11.03
CA ASN A 1138 43.59 -5.45 10.23
C ASN A 1138 43.51 -5.77 8.74
N GLN A 1139 43.30 -7.05 8.40
CA GLN A 1139 43.17 -7.46 7.00
C GLN A 1139 41.90 -6.92 6.34
N LEU A 1140 40.77 -6.91 7.06
CA LEU A 1140 39.53 -6.32 6.59
C LEU A 1140 39.65 -4.80 6.47
N ASP A 1141 40.35 -4.15 7.40
CA ASP A 1141 40.55 -2.69 7.40
C ASP A 1141 41.41 -2.22 6.22
N ILE A 1142 42.40 -3.00 5.79
CA ILE A 1142 43.15 -2.72 4.55
C ILE A 1142 42.19 -2.66 3.36
N LEU A 1143 41.28 -3.63 3.23
CA LEU A 1143 40.28 -3.64 2.17
C LEU A 1143 39.25 -2.50 2.31
N ARG A 1144 38.83 -2.18 3.54
CA ARG A 1144 37.90 -1.06 3.83
C ARG A 1144 38.49 0.29 3.44
N GLN A 1145 39.78 0.51 3.69
CA GLN A 1145 40.46 1.77 3.35
C GLN A 1145 40.40 2.06 1.84
N ALA A 1146 40.46 1.03 0.99
CA ALA A 1146 40.29 1.20 -0.45
C ALA A 1146 38.89 1.70 -0.84
N LEU A 1147 37.85 1.38 -0.04
CA LEU A 1147 36.46 1.82 -0.24
C LEU A 1147 36.17 3.22 0.33
N GLN A 1148 37.00 3.72 1.25
CA GLN A 1148 36.78 4.98 1.99
C GLN A 1148 37.42 6.23 1.36
N LYS A 1149 38.33 6.09 0.39
CA LYS A 1149 38.99 7.22 -0.29
C LYS A 1149 38.00 8.03 -1.14
N ARG A 1150 37.21 8.89 -0.49
CA ARG A 1150 36.39 9.94 -1.13
C ARG A 1150 37.24 11.18 -1.34
N THR A 1151 37.78 11.38 -2.54
CA THR A 1151 38.28 12.70 -2.97
C THR A 1151 37.22 13.35 -3.85
N ARG A 1152 36.80 14.57 -3.49
CA ARG A 1152 35.93 15.40 -4.33
C ARG A 1152 36.57 15.50 -5.72
N ILE A 1153 35.87 15.03 -6.76
CA ILE A 1153 36.34 15.10 -8.14
C ILE A 1153 36.52 16.59 -8.48
N SER A 1154 37.77 17.03 -8.66
CA SER A 1154 38.08 18.34 -9.22
C SER A 1154 37.70 18.40 -10.70
N THR A 1155 37.28 19.57 -11.14
CA THR A 1155 36.70 19.98 -12.44
C THR A 1155 36.86 19.07 -13.68
N PRO A 1156 35.83 18.98 -14.56
CA PRO A 1156 35.70 17.93 -15.60
C PRO A 1156 36.68 18.00 -16.79
N SER A 1157 37.54 19.02 -16.89
CA SER A 1157 38.30 19.29 -18.12
C SER A 1157 39.57 18.45 -18.30
N SER A 1158 39.94 17.59 -17.35
CA SER A 1158 41.12 16.73 -17.46
C SER A 1158 41.05 15.52 -16.51
N LEU A 1159 40.05 14.65 -16.67
CA LEU A 1159 39.97 13.39 -15.90
C LEU A 1159 40.96 12.38 -16.49
N SER A 1160 41.86 11.88 -15.65
CA SER A 1160 42.81 10.80 -15.98
C SER A 1160 42.12 9.42 -15.98
N GLU A 1161 42.76 8.37 -16.50
CA GLU A 1161 42.27 6.99 -16.34
C GLU A 1161 42.19 6.59 -14.85
N ASP A 1162 43.06 7.13 -14.01
CA ASP A 1162 43.07 6.90 -12.55
C ASP A 1162 41.81 7.46 -11.86
N ASP A 1163 41.24 8.57 -12.34
CA ASP A 1163 40.02 9.16 -11.76
C ASP A 1163 38.77 8.32 -12.02
N ARG A 1164 38.75 7.52 -13.09
CA ARG A 1164 37.64 6.58 -13.39
C ARG A 1164 37.60 5.38 -12.44
N SER A 1165 38.74 5.06 -11.81
CA SER A 1165 38.88 3.94 -10.88
C SER A 1165 38.43 4.27 -9.45
N GLN A 1166 38.20 5.55 -9.13
CA GLN A 1166 37.84 5.98 -7.78
C GLN A 1166 36.37 5.67 -7.44
N TRP A 1167 36.15 5.08 -6.26
CA TRP A 1167 34.83 4.72 -5.77
C TRP A 1167 34.07 5.94 -5.23
N ASN A 1168 32.84 6.17 -5.69
CA ASN A 1168 31.98 7.30 -5.34
C ASN A 1168 30.49 6.89 -5.32
N ASP A 1169 29.60 7.83 -4.99
CA ASP A 1169 28.15 7.59 -5.07
C ASP A 1169 27.59 7.80 -6.48
N TRP A 1170 26.35 7.37 -6.69
CA TRP A 1170 25.66 7.52 -7.97
C TRP A 1170 25.64 8.95 -8.49
N THR A 1171 25.34 9.92 -7.63
CA THR A 1171 25.12 11.31 -8.04
C THR A 1171 26.40 11.93 -8.55
N ASP A 1172 27.52 11.71 -7.85
CA ASP A 1172 28.84 12.18 -8.27
C ASP A 1172 29.27 11.52 -9.58
N ASN A 1173 29.12 10.20 -9.70
CA ASN A 1173 29.43 9.44 -10.91
C ASN A 1173 28.63 9.94 -12.11
N TRP A 1174 27.32 10.10 -11.95
CA TRP A 1174 26.41 10.55 -13.00
C TRP A 1174 26.76 11.98 -13.45
N ASN A 1175 27.04 12.88 -12.50
CA ASN A 1175 27.42 14.26 -12.78
C ASN A 1175 28.80 14.39 -13.43
N ALA A 1176 29.72 13.45 -13.18
CA ALA A 1176 31.03 13.41 -13.81
C ALA A 1176 30.96 12.94 -15.28
N PHE A 1177 30.14 11.92 -15.57
CA PHE A 1177 30.17 11.25 -16.87
C PHE A 1177 29.00 11.61 -17.80
N VAL A 1178 27.75 11.62 -17.30
CA VAL A 1178 26.56 11.80 -18.14
C VAL A 1178 26.23 13.28 -18.33
N ARG A 1179 26.28 14.06 -17.25
CA ARG A 1179 25.93 15.48 -17.27
C ARG A 1179 26.71 16.29 -18.32
N PRO A 1180 28.04 16.16 -18.48
CA PRO A 1180 28.76 16.94 -19.47
C PRO A 1180 28.34 16.60 -20.91
N VAL A 1181 28.05 15.34 -21.20
CA VAL A 1181 27.61 14.89 -22.53
C VAL A 1181 26.27 15.51 -22.91
N LEU A 1182 25.32 15.52 -21.97
CA LEU A 1182 23.99 16.11 -22.20
C LEU A 1182 24.01 17.65 -22.26
N LEU A 1183 24.88 18.30 -21.47
CA LEU A 1183 24.97 19.76 -21.43
C LEU A 1183 25.86 20.38 -22.52
N HIS A 1184 26.92 19.70 -22.97
CA HIS A 1184 27.82 20.18 -24.03
C HIS A 1184 27.17 20.17 -25.42
N ASP A 1185 26.22 19.25 -25.66
CA ASP A 1185 25.38 19.26 -26.87
C ASP A 1185 24.56 20.57 -27.01
N LEU A 1186 24.14 21.17 -25.90
CA LEU A 1186 23.39 22.44 -25.88
C LEU A 1186 24.26 23.64 -26.28
N THR A 1187 25.55 23.65 -25.94
CA THR A 1187 26.47 24.76 -26.25
C THR A 1187 26.97 24.72 -27.70
N HIS A 1188 27.19 23.52 -28.26
CA HIS A 1188 27.58 23.35 -29.66
C HIS A 1188 26.44 23.71 -30.64
N THR A 1189 25.20 23.34 -30.30
CA THR A 1189 24.01 23.66 -31.11
C THR A 1189 23.71 25.17 -31.12
N ALA A 1190 24.00 25.89 -30.03
CA ALA A 1190 23.89 27.35 -29.97
C ALA A 1190 24.93 28.06 -30.84
N ARG A 1191 26.20 27.60 -30.82
CA ARG A 1191 27.27 28.16 -31.67
C ARG A 1191 27.04 27.89 -33.17
N HIS A 1192 26.58 26.69 -33.53
CA HIS A 1192 26.30 26.37 -34.93
C HIS A 1192 25.11 27.17 -35.48
N ALA A 1193 24.07 27.40 -34.66
CA ALA A 1193 22.94 28.28 -35.03
C ALA A 1193 23.37 29.74 -35.23
N LEU A 1194 24.25 30.26 -34.36
CA LEU A 1194 24.84 31.60 -34.49
C LEU A 1194 25.72 31.72 -35.75
N ASN A 1195 26.51 30.70 -36.08
CA ASN A 1195 27.33 30.70 -37.30
C ASN A 1195 26.46 30.62 -38.58
N THR A 1196 25.38 29.83 -38.59
CA THR A 1196 24.45 29.80 -39.74
C THR A 1196 23.64 31.09 -39.91
N LEU A 1197 23.38 31.83 -38.83
CA LEU A 1197 22.77 33.17 -38.88
C LEU A 1197 23.76 34.23 -39.38
N SER A 1198 25.04 34.10 -39.01
CA SER A 1198 26.14 34.91 -39.54
C SER A 1198 26.37 34.69 -41.04
N GLU A 1199 26.30 33.45 -41.52
CA GLU A 1199 26.46 33.13 -42.95
C GLU A 1199 25.25 33.59 -43.78
N ARG A 1200 24.02 33.47 -43.26
CA ARG A 1200 22.82 34.02 -43.93
C ARG A 1200 22.85 35.54 -44.05
N ASN A 1201 23.30 36.26 -43.02
CA ASN A 1201 23.43 37.71 -43.05
C ASN A 1201 24.58 38.21 -43.95
N ASN A 1202 25.58 37.38 -44.25
CA ASN A 1202 26.64 37.70 -45.21
C ASN A 1202 26.28 37.31 -46.65
N SER A 1203 25.30 36.42 -46.88
CA SER A 1203 24.79 36.11 -48.22
C SER A 1203 23.71 37.08 -48.73
N SER A 1204 23.19 37.95 -47.85
CA SER A 1204 22.20 38.98 -48.17
C SER A 1204 22.79 40.40 -48.17
N LYS A 1205 24.11 40.54 -48.38
CA LYS A 1205 24.79 41.81 -48.61
C LYS A 1205 25.50 41.81 -49.94
#